data_AF-A0A8S2YMN6-F1
#
_entry.id   AF-A0A8S2YMN6-F1
#
_cell.length_a   1.000
_cell.length_b   1.000
_cell.length_c   1.000
_cell.angle_alpha   90.00
_cell.angle_beta   90.00
_cell.angle_gamma   90.00
#
_symmetry.space_group_name_H-M   'P 1'
#
loop_
_entity.id
_entity.type
_entity.pdbx_description
1 polymer ?
#
loop_
_entity_poly.entity_id
_entity_poly.type
_entity_poly.pdbx_seq_one_letter_code
_entity_poly.pdbx_strand_id
1 'polypeptide(L)'
;LESYSHPGIRDIRLLCSIPGYKCSLRSNDEHLRKYRHNKNHDHFSTAPSSNLNSSINFARNQSHLIKTVNSYIDRSSWSKEKISPEILNWIRALQPVHPCRKEIFESILVLGHVMSRHYMNLLKKQENVVRAVQQHSRVRLIFLKYNNPVVKENVGKLIEILVEIEFAKTNTRGKTSADADSEHKISMMEKRLQPPLEGRDIQAIHEWTTRIAKASIGLSIEKAGIGYSVDPILETDKHVFSILGPHLGHYYGDIVITFKQEIMFHPDANFTIQAGTSFFSGNIYRHRQWMRDSGSEAKRTEHFHHSKLHCSVPRYEYATALELVASAGFEHQSMDVNLETILENWISVDSHRTLEGHLPQLIPLDYVDRVCIPKNTFESLLPEAQQSAKGAFKDSLVITVYESDSLDIEIAPKQALTYPYSKYVFEELCEAIKQRMDRPHISRGIVITVGASDFAEHIVLPISISQAQFLYYLDNPQSPDGPEFIYIYWQAMDGDLMLTLTNEKIEPGGEQFNLKCLICYIAQKPSTVTEEFHETFTYLNDDLPYQHGNNVNAVRLEAKSNTFYRGCNTDDYFTFCLKLNYRTGHVILSHAGPNSIYNHEKIEYKFDRAELDLSKLDYIHLSAGTQDVPVRNLTINLEPIAELHPIVDAQFKRDTSNLLERYLVATSHNNPAPPITNRARKQRPLAINPRSNINNSVILGRIADIICCRHTNAIEPMALDDARPALTPCRDSIYCLQQNSSKHTKQFSHPCPYSELCKRKVKESHLTHERHNVLKCSKDKYCLEKNNPIHRANYRHTSLPDYLILCRKQSNCQDTSLKHRIKYFHGETLPLIK
;
A
#
# COMPACT_ATOMS: atom_id res chain seq x y z
N LEU A 1 -0.76 -14.27 -11.97
CA LEU A 1 -2.18 -14.31 -11.53
C LEU A 1 -2.81 -12.93 -11.50
N GLU A 2 -2.46 -12.01 -10.58
CA GLU A 2 -3.03 -10.64 -10.61
C GLU A 2 -2.48 -9.76 -11.76
N SER A 3 -1.25 -10.04 -12.21
CA SER A 3 -0.46 -9.13 -13.07
C SER A 3 -0.15 -9.66 -14.48
N TYR A 4 -0.84 -10.71 -14.92
CA TYR A 4 -0.60 -11.37 -16.20
C TYR A 4 -1.89 -12.02 -16.71
N SER A 5 -2.17 -11.91 -18.01
CA SER A 5 -3.24 -12.67 -18.67
C SER A 5 -2.92 -14.16 -18.67
N HIS A 6 -3.89 -14.99 -18.27
CA HIS A 6 -3.73 -16.45 -18.18
C HIS A 6 -4.90 -17.17 -18.88
N PRO A 7 -4.66 -18.16 -19.77
CA PRO A 7 -5.71 -18.86 -20.49
C PRO A 7 -6.80 -19.46 -19.59
N GLY A 8 -8.04 -19.01 -19.78
CA GLY A 8 -9.21 -19.49 -19.02
C GLY A 8 -9.34 -18.93 -17.59
N ILE A 9 -8.54 -17.92 -17.24
CA ILE A 9 -8.74 -17.01 -16.09
C ILE A 9 -9.20 -15.67 -16.69
N ARG A 10 -10.00 -14.87 -15.95
CA ARG A 10 -10.35 -13.51 -16.40
C ARG A 10 -9.19 -12.54 -16.15
N ASP A 11 -8.92 -11.65 -17.10
CA ASP A 11 -7.97 -10.54 -16.92
C ASP A 11 -8.44 -9.55 -15.84
N ILE A 12 -9.76 -9.35 -15.73
CA ILE A 12 -10.41 -8.64 -14.62
C ILE A 12 -11.25 -9.65 -13.83
N ARG A 13 -10.77 -9.98 -12.63
CA ARG A 13 -11.49 -10.80 -11.65
C ARG A 13 -12.22 -9.92 -10.65
N LEU A 14 -13.37 -10.41 -10.17
CA LEU A 14 -14.15 -9.74 -9.13
C LEU A 14 -13.37 -9.75 -7.81
N LEU A 15 -13.46 -8.72 -6.98
CA LEU A 15 -12.92 -8.80 -5.63
C LEU A 15 -13.70 -9.86 -4.82
N CYS A 16 -12.99 -10.76 -4.14
CA CYS A 16 -13.62 -11.69 -3.21
C CYS A 16 -14.16 -10.94 -1.99
N SER A 17 -15.44 -11.17 -1.65
CA SER A 17 -16.08 -10.60 -0.46
C SER A 17 -15.55 -11.14 0.87
N ILE A 18 -14.59 -12.07 0.84
CA ILE A 18 -13.89 -12.60 2.01
C ILE A 18 -12.39 -12.25 1.86
N PRO A 19 -11.77 -11.55 2.83
CA PRO A 19 -10.35 -11.20 2.77
C PRO A 19 -9.46 -12.42 2.50
N GLY A 20 -8.36 -12.23 1.77
CA GLY A 20 -7.52 -13.33 1.26
C GLY A 20 -6.95 -14.27 2.35
N TYR A 21 -6.80 -13.81 3.58
CA TYR A 21 -6.34 -14.63 4.72
C TYR A 21 -7.47 -15.39 5.45
N LYS A 22 -8.74 -15.13 5.10
CA LYS A 22 -9.95 -15.78 5.62
C LYS A 22 -10.70 -16.62 4.58
N CYS A 23 -10.36 -16.49 3.29
CA CYS A 23 -11.07 -17.20 2.23
C CYS A 23 -10.59 -18.66 2.10
N SER A 24 -11.41 -19.61 2.58
CA SER A 24 -11.18 -21.06 2.43
C SER A 24 -11.14 -21.54 0.98
N LEU A 25 -11.64 -20.74 0.03
CA LEU A 25 -11.60 -21.03 -1.41
C LEU A 25 -10.37 -20.42 -2.12
N ARG A 26 -9.43 -19.78 -1.40
CA ARG A 26 -8.23 -19.14 -2.02
C ARG A 26 -7.37 -20.13 -2.81
N SER A 27 -7.43 -21.43 -2.52
CA SER A 27 -6.70 -22.49 -3.23
C SER A 27 -7.56 -23.25 -4.27
N ASN A 28 -8.76 -22.76 -4.62
CA ASN A 28 -9.66 -23.42 -5.57
C ASN A 28 -9.58 -22.76 -6.97
N ASP A 29 -9.34 -23.55 -8.01
CA ASP A 29 -9.19 -23.07 -9.39
C ASP A 29 -10.42 -22.32 -9.94
N GLU A 30 -11.65 -22.78 -9.70
CA GLU A 30 -12.84 -22.09 -10.22
C GLU A 30 -13.03 -20.74 -9.53
N HIS A 31 -12.74 -20.69 -8.23
CA HIS A 31 -12.73 -19.45 -7.45
C HIS A 31 -11.63 -18.50 -7.95
N LEU A 32 -10.39 -18.98 -8.10
CA LEU A 32 -9.25 -18.19 -8.60
C LEU A 32 -9.42 -17.71 -10.04
N ARG A 33 -10.13 -18.43 -10.91
CA ARG A 33 -10.47 -17.98 -12.29
C ARG A 33 -11.40 -16.76 -12.31
N LYS A 34 -12.13 -16.52 -11.21
CA LYS A 34 -13.34 -15.67 -11.14
C LYS A 34 -13.16 -14.50 -10.17
N TYR A 35 -12.43 -14.73 -9.08
CA TYR A 35 -12.18 -13.79 -7.99
C TYR A 35 -10.68 -13.54 -7.74
N ARG A 36 -10.35 -12.29 -7.40
CA ARG A 36 -9.07 -11.86 -6.82
C ARG A 36 -9.20 -11.70 -5.30
N HIS A 37 -8.07 -11.65 -4.60
CA HIS A 37 -8.01 -11.34 -3.17
C HIS A 37 -6.93 -10.31 -2.91
N ASN A 38 -7.17 -9.35 -2.00
CA ASN A 38 -6.16 -8.36 -1.59
C ASN A 38 -4.91 -9.09 -1.05
N LYS A 39 -3.74 -8.67 -1.53
CA LYS A 39 -2.44 -9.17 -1.09
C LYS A 39 -1.95 -8.37 0.12
N ASN A 40 -2.55 -8.57 1.29
CA ASN A 40 -2.10 -7.93 2.53
C ASN A 40 -0.82 -8.61 3.06
N HIS A 41 0.29 -8.46 2.35
CA HIS A 41 1.63 -8.93 2.75
C HIS A 41 2.61 -7.76 2.96
N ASP A 42 2.56 -6.71 2.12
CA ASP A 42 3.53 -5.59 2.13
C ASP A 42 2.92 -4.25 2.58
N HIS A 43 1.73 -4.29 3.18
CA HIS A 43 1.07 -3.13 3.80
C HIS A 43 1.46 -3.05 5.28
N PHE A 44 2.57 -2.35 5.57
CA PHE A 44 2.94 -1.96 6.94
C PHE A 44 2.03 -0.86 7.47
N SER A 45 1.73 -0.90 8.76
CA SER A 45 1.00 0.15 9.47
C SER A 45 1.70 1.52 9.36
N THR A 46 0.96 2.60 9.60
CA THR A 46 1.49 3.98 9.67
C THR A 46 2.59 4.07 10.72
N ALA A 47 3.85 4.18 10.28
CA ALA A 47 4.91 4.78 11.07
C ALA A 47 4.79 6.30 10.85
N PRO A 48 4.42 7.10 11.87
CA PRO A 48 4.27 8.54 11.70
C PRO A 48 5.59 9.20 11.35
N SER A 49 5.54 10.23 10.49
CA SER A 49 6.70 11.06 10.21
C SER A 49 6.63 12.38 10.97
N SER A 50 7.74 12.74 11.62
CA SER A 50 7.92 13.98 12.36
C SER A 50 8.88 14.95 11.64
N ASN A 51 9.21 14.69 10.36
CA ASN A 51 10.11 15.48 9.52
C ASN A 51 11.50 15.77 10.19
N LEU A 52 11.99 14.83 10.99
CA LEU A 52 13.24 14.89 11.78
C LEU A 52 14.47 15.13 10.90
N ASN A 53 14.48 14.56 9.70
CA ASN A 53 15.58 14.69 8.74
C ASN A 53 15.50 15.95 7.85
N SER A 54 14.46 16.79 8.00
CA SER A 54 14.16 17.86 7.02
C SER A 54 15.26 18.91 6.84
N SER A 55 16.17 19.09 7.82
CA SER A 55 17.33 19.99 7.74
C SER A 55 18.56 19.38 7.05
N ILE A 56 18.58 18.07 6.81
CA ILE A 56 19.77 17.32 6.37
C ILE A 56 19.87 17.28 4.84
N ASN A 57 21.06 17.55 4.30
CA ASN A 57 21.37 17.42 2.87
C ASN A 57 22.20 16.16 2.64
N PHE A 58 21.52 15.01 2.55
CA PHE A 58 22.16 13.70 2.41
C PHE A 58 23.04 13.59 1.16
N ALA A 59 22.65 14.22 0.05
CA ALA A 59 23.42 14.22 -1.19
C ALA A 59 24.78 14.93 -1.02
N ARG A 60 24.81 16.06 -0.29
CA ARG A 60 26.05 16.76 0.09
C ARG A 60 26.86 15.95 1.10
N ASN A 61 26.22 15.37 2.12
CA ASN A 61 26.90 14.57 3.15
C ASN A 61 27.68 13.41 2.51
N GLN A 62 27.03 12.60 1.68
CA GLN A 62 27.69 11.46 1.02
C GLN A 62 28.79 11.90 0.03
N SER A 63 28.58 13.00 -0.70
CA SER A 63 29.59 13.56 -1.61
C SER A 63 30.82 14.07 -0.84
N HIS A 64 30.62 14.73 0.30
CA HIS A 64 31.70 15.19 1.17
C HIS A 64 32.47 14.01 1.78
N LEU A 65 31.77 13.02 2.31
CA LEU A 65 32.33 11.77 2.83
C LEU A 65 33.20 11.07 1.78
N ILE A 66 32.64 10.79 0.59
CA ILE A 66 33.35 10.16 -0.53
C ILE A 66 34.60 10.96 -0.92
N LYS A 67 34.49 12.29 -1.00
CA LYS A 67 35.61 13.17 -1.34
C LYS A 67 36.69 13.15 -0.26
N THR A 68 36.32 13.15 1.03
CA THR A 68 37.26 13.21 2.15
C THR A 68 38.06 11.92 2.28
N VAL A 69 37.43 10.75 2.15
CA VAL A 69 38.14 9.44 2.17
C VAL A 69 39.09 9.34 0.97
N ASN A 70 38.61 9.57 -0.26
CA ASN A 70 39.48 9.55 -1.45
C ASN A 70 40.63 10.57 -1.35
N SER A 71 40.36 11.80 -0.89
CA SER A 71 41.42 12.79 -0.68
C SER A 71 42.46 12.36 0.35
N TYR A 72 42.17 11.43 1.25
CA TYR A 72 43.16 10.83 2.16
C TYR A 72 43.98 9.74 1.44
N ILE A 73 43.30 8.74 0.86
CA ILE A 73 43.88 7.65 0.04
C ILE A 73 44.91 8.20 -0.96
N ASP A 74 44.54 9.24 -1.72
CA ASP A 74 45.37 9.89 -2.73
C ASP A 74 46.64 10.54 -2.16
N ARG A 75 46.56 11.16 -0.98
CA ARG A 75 47.72 11.77 -0.30
C ARG A 75 48.60 10.74 0.41
N SER A 76 48.01 9.63 0.83
CA SER A 76 48.70 8.50 1.47
C SER A 76 49.26 7.49 0.47
N SER A 77 49.07 7.68 -0.84
CA SER A 77 49.57 6.82 -1.92
C SER A 77 49.15 5.35 -1.81
N TRP A 78 47.95 5.09 -1.28
CA TRP A 78 47.40 3.73 -1.16
C TRP A 78 47.12 3.12 -2.54
N SER A 79 47.20 1.78 -2.64
CA SER A 79 46.65 1.03 -3.78
C SER A 79 45.15 1.30 -3.92
N LYS A 80 44.72 1.69 -5.13
CA LYS A 80 43.32 1.97 -5.45
C LYS A 80 42.69 0.81 -6.19
N GLU A 81 41.69 0.18 -5.58
CA GLU A 81 40.86 -0.83 -6.22
C GLU A 81 39.38 -0.44 -6.26
N LYS A 82 38.62 -1.14 -7.10
CA LYS A 82 37.16 -0.96 -7.18
C LYS A 82 36.48 -1.76 -6.07
N ILE A 83 35.62 -1.09 -5.30
CA ILE A 83 34.77 -1.72 -4.30
C ILE A 83 33.96 -2.86 -4.93
N SER A 84 34.06 -4.06 -4.35
CA SER A 84 33.36 -5.25 -4.83
C SER A 84 31.83 -5.07 -4.80
N PRO A 85 31.08 -5.52 -5.82
CA PRO A 85 29.63 -5.60 -5.79
C PRO A 85 29.07 -6.38 -4.60
N GLU A 86 29.83 -7.36 -4.08
CA GLU A 86 29.49 -8.13 -2.89
C GLU A 86 29.36 -7.25 -1.65
N ILE A 87 30.31 -6.33 -1.43
CA ILE A 87 30.31 -5.38 -0.31
C ILE A 87 29.13 -4.42 -0.43
N LEU A 88 28.84 -3.94 -1.64
CA LEU A 88 27.68 -3.08 -1.90
C LEU A 88 26.37 -3.83 -1.62
N ASN A 89 26.25 -5.10 -2.01
CA ASN A 89 25.08 -5.92 -1.77
C ASN A 89 24.92 -6.30 -0.29
N TRP A 90 26.01 -6.53 0.44
CA TRP A 90 25.99 -6.73 1.90
C TRP A 90 25.45 -5.50 2.62
N ILE A 91 25.89 -4.29 2.24
CA ILE A 91 25.36 -3.02 2.79
C ILE A 91 23.88 -2.84 2.42
N ARG A 92 23.49 -3.15 1.18
CA ARG A 92 22.08 -3.22 0.75
C ARG A 92 21.30 -4.38 1.37
N ALA A 93 21.91 -5.21 2.21
CA ALA A 93 21.26 -6.29 2.98
C ALA A 93 21.33 -6.07 4.50
N LEU A 94 21.91 -4.98 5.02
CA LEU A 94 21.90 -4.71 6.46
C LEU A 94 20.48 -4.43 6.98
N GLN A 95 20.24 -4.83 8.23
CA GLN A 95 19.00 -4.59 8.98
C GLN A 95 19.28 -3.79 10.26
N PRO A 96 18.36 -2.93 10.69
CA PRO A 96 18.47 -2.28 11.99
C PRO A 96 18.15 -3.27 13.12
N VAL A 97 19.03 -3.32 14.11
CA VAL A 97 18.93 -4.18 15.28
C VAL A 97 18.79 -3.33 16.53
N HIS A 98 17.73 -3.56 17.31
CA HIS A 98 17.39 -2.86 18.54
C HIS A 98 17.42 -3.85 19.72
N PRO A 99 18.56 -3.97 20.42
CA PRO A 99 18.63 -4.64 21.72
C PRO A 99 17.90 -3.83 22.80
N CYS A 100 17.13 -4.49 23.66
CA CYS A 100 16.37 -3.86 24.74
C CYS A 100 16.22 -4.78 25.97
N ARG A 101 15.84 -4.19 27.11
CA ARG A 101 15.52 -4.91 28.36
C ARG A 101 14.03 -5.26 28.44
N LYS A 102 13.69 -6.22 29.30
CA LYS A 102 12.32 -6.77 29.41
C LYS A 102 11.26 -5.71 29.74
N GLU A 103 11.57 -4.75 30.59
CA GLU A 103 10.66 -3.67 31.01
C GLU A 103 10.25 -2.79 29.81
N ILE A 104 11.20 -2.58 28.89
CA ILE A 104 10.98 -1.86 27.64
C ILE A 104 10.20 -2.74 26.66
N PHE A 105 10.55 -4.02 26.53
CA PHE A 105 9.85 -4.96 25.64
C PHE A 105 8.38 -5.19 26.02
N GLU A 106 8.08 -5.32 27.32
CA GLU A 106 6.70 -5.39 27.82
C GLU A 106 5.91 -4.11 27.52
N SER A 107 6.55 -2.96 27.66
CA SER A 107 5.95 -1.66 27.32
C SER A 107 5.68 -1.53 25.80
N ILE A 108 6.62 -2.00 24.95
CA ILE A 108 6.47 -2.10 23.49
C ILE A 108 5.26 -2.97 23.11
N LEU A 109 5.09 -4.12 23.77
CA LEU A 109 3.96 -5.03 23.54
C LEU A 109 2.61 -4.45 23.98
N VAL A 110 2.58 -3.61 25.03
CA VAL A 110 1.35 -2.95 25.52
C VAL A 110 0.98 -1.73 24.68
N LEU A 111 1.96 -0.96 24.21
CA LEU A 111 1.74 0.24 23.40
C LEU A 111 1.55 -0.06 21.90
N GLY A 112 2.07 -1.20 21.41
CA GLY A 112 1.94 -1.64 20.03
C GLY A 112 2.96 -1.02 19.06
N HIS A 113 4.03 -0.43 19.58
CA HIS A 113 5.10 0.19 18.81
C HIS A 113 6.44 0.19 19.59
N VAL A 114 7.56 0.13 18.87
CA VAL A 114 8.87 0.58 19.41
C VAL A 114 8.91 2.10 19.34
N MET A 115 9.57 2.76 20.31
CA MET A 115 9.48 4.21 20.48
C MET A 115 10.80 4.85 20.92
N SER A 116 11.03 6.07 20.46
CA SER A 116 12.17 6.91 20.86
C SER A 116 12.15 7.29 22.34
N ARG A 117 13.31 7.71 22.89
CA ARG A 117 13.39 8.24 24.26
C ARG A 117 12.60 9.55 24.40
N HIS A 118 12.54 10.36 23.34
CA HIS A 118 11.71 11.55 23.28
C HIS A 118 10.23 11.22 23.50
N TYR A 119 9.71 10.20 22.82
CA TYR A 119 8.32 9.78 22.97
C TYR A 119 8.04 9.18 24.36
N MET A 120 8.97 8.40 24.94
CA MET A 120 8.89 7.97 26.34
C MET A 120 8.80 9.16 27.31
N ASN A 121 9.48 10.27 27.01
CA ASN A 121 9.38 11.51 27.79
C ASN A 121 8.04 12.24 27.56
N LEU A 122 7.45 12.19 26.36
CA LEU A 122 6.12 12.75 26.09
C LEU A 122 5.01 12.00 26.86
N LEU A 123 5.12 10.67 26.98
CA LEU A 123 4.19 9.82 27.75
C LEU A 123 4.19 10.09 29.27
N LYS A 124 5.11 10.94 29.78
CA LYS A 124 5.08 11.44 31.16
C LYS A 124 3.92 12.40 31.42
N LYS A 125 3.25 12.89 30.37
CA LYS A 125 2.06 13.73 30.47
C LYS A 125 0.79 12.96 30.14
N GLN A 126 -0.23 13.10 30.97
CA GLN A 126 -1.56 12.51 30.79
C GLN A 126 -2.16 12.79 29.40
N GLU A 127 -2.03 14.03 28.89
CA GLU A 127 -2.52 14.44 27.56
C GLU A 127 -2.01 13.55 26.40
N ASN A 128 -0.77 13.05 26.49
CA ASN A 128 -0.17 12.22 25.46
C ASN A 128 -0.52 10.73 25.66
N VAL A 129 -0.70 10.29 26.90
CA VAL A 129 -1.21 8.94 27.20
C VAL A 129 -2.65 8.78 26.70
N VAL A 130 -3.50 9.79 26.88
CA VAL A 130 -4.87 9.82 26.34
C VAL A 130 -4.85 9.65 24.81
N ARG A 131 -3.98 10.39 24.10
CA ARG A 131 -3.80 10.26 22.64
C ARG A 131 -3.31 8.87 22.24
N ALA A 132 -2.32 8.32 22.94
CA ALA A 132 -1.79 6.98 22.68
C ALA A 132 -2.87 5.88 22.86
N VAL A 133 -3.74 6.00 23.88
CA VAL A 133 -4.88 5.11 24.07
C VAL A 133 -5.89 5.23 22.94
N GLN A 134 -6.24 6.46 22.52
CA GLN A 134 -7.17 6.71 21.42
C GLN A 134 -6.65 6.16 20.07
N GLN A 135 -5.35 6.24 19.83
CA GLN A 135 -4.69 5.72 18.63
C GLN A 135 -4.46 4.21 18.66
N HIS A 136 -4.38 3.59 19.85
CA HIS A 136 -4.08 2.17 20.00
C HIS A 136 -5.08 1.27 19.25
N SER A 137 -4.55 0.26 18.54
CA SER A 137 -5.29 -0.62 17.61
C SER A 137 -6.65 -1.12 18.13
N ARG A 138 -6.72 -1.53 19.40
CA ARG A 138 -7.95 -2.07 20.01
C ARG A 138 -9.03 -1.01 20.22
N VAL A 139 -8.65 0.24 20.49
CA VAL A 139 -9.57 1.38 20.66
C VAL A 139 -9.93 1.98 19.30
N ARG A 140 -8.96 2.12 18.39
CA ARG A 140 -9.21 2.55 16.99
C ARG A 140 -10.23 1.64 16.29
N LEU A 141 -10.21 0.33 16.55
CA LEU A 141 -11.23 -0.61 16.04
C LEU A 141 -12.65 -0.32 16.57
N ILE A 142 -12.80 0.12 17.82
CA ILE A 142 -14.10 0.51 18.39
C ILE A 142 -14.58 1.83 17.75
N PHE A 143 -13.69 2.79 17.56
CA PHE A 143 -14.00 4.04 16.84
C PHE A 143 -14.41 3.79 15.37
N LEU A 144 -13.79 2.83 14.68
CA LEU A 144 -14.16 2.44 13.32
C LEU A 144 -15.50 1.66 13.29
N LYS A 145 -15.75 0.80 14.27
CA LYS A 145 -17.00 0.02 14.39
C LYS A 145 -18.24 0.89 14.53
N TYR A 146 -18.16 1.96 15.33
CA TYR A 146 -19.30 2.83 15.63
C TYR A 146 -19.32 4.16 14.87
N ASN A 147 -18.17 4.60 14.36
CA ASN A 147 -17.92 5.80 13.56
C ASN A 147 -18.86 7.01 13.77
N ASN A 148 -19.06 7.40 15.04
CA ASN A 148 -19.95 8.50 15.43
C ASN A 148 -19.14 9.54 16.23
N PRO A 149 -19.19 10.85 15.88
CA PRO A 149 -18.41 11.88 16.59
C PRO A 149 -18.72 11.99 18.10
N VAL A 150 -19.99 11.93 18.48
CA VAL A 150 -20.43 12.01 19.89
C VAL A 150 -19.97 10.78 20.67
N VAL A 151 -19.90 9.60 20.03
CA VAL A 151 -19.29 8.41 20.62
C VAL A 151 -17.79 8.62 20.83
N LYS A 152 -17.05 9.10 19.82
CA LYS A 152 -15.61 9.37 19.92
C LYS A 152 -15.31 10.36 21.07
N GLU A 153 -16.10 11.42 21.19
CA GLU A 153 -15.99 12.43 22.26
C GLU A 153 -16.24 11.85 23.67
N ASN A 154 -17.32 11.10 23.89
CA ASN A 154 -17.64 10.55 25.22
C ASN A 154 -16.67 9.42 25.63
N VAL A 155 -16.17 8.64 24.66
CA VAL A 155 -15.08 7.67 24.93
C VAL A 155 -13.77 8.40 25.23
N GLY A 156 -13.46 9.51 24.56
CA GLY A 156 -12.31 10.36 24.88
C GLY A 156 -12.32 10.82 26.34
N LYS A 157 -13.46 11.33 26.81
CA LYS A 157 -13.67 11.76 28.21
C LYS A 157 -13.56 10.61 29.22
N LEU A 158 -14.03 9.41 28.86
CA LEU A 158 -13.83 8.21 29.70
C LEU A 158 -12.34 7.84 29.79
N ILE A 159 -11.60 7.91 28.67
CA ILE A 159 -10.16 7.66 28.64
C ILE A 159 -9.40 8.68 29.50
N GLU A 160 -9.75 9.98 29.41
CA GLU A 160 -9.18 11.06 30.23
C GLU A 160 -9.31 10.75 31.74
N ILE A 161 -10.54 10.49 32.22
CA ILE A 161 -10.81 10.15 33.63
C ILE A 161 -10.02 8.91 34.09
N LEU A 162 -9.94 7.87 33.25
CA LEU A 162 -9.21 6.65 33.59
C LEU A 162 -7.68 6.87 33.64
N VAL A 163 -7.12 7.71 32.77
CA VAL A 163 -5.70 8.09 32.80
C VAL A 163 -5.39 8.95 34.03
N GLU A 164 -6.24 9.92 34.37
CA GLU A 164 -6.12 10.72 35.60
C GLU A 164 -6.03 9.83 36.85
N ILE A 165 -6.91 8.83 36.96
CA ILE A 165 -6.98 7.91 38.09
C ILE A 165 -5.71 7.05 38.23
N GLU A 166 -5.13 6.54 37.14
CA GLU A 166 -3.89 5.75 37.22
C GLU A 166 -2.68 6.64 37.59
N PHE A 167 -2.59 7.86 37.07
CA PHE A 167 -1.54 8.82 37.46
C PHE A 167 -1.70 9.36 38.90
N ALA A 168 -2.93 9.42 39.43
CA ALA A 168 -3.16 9.82 40.82
C ALA A 168 -2.59 8.79 41.81
N LYS A 169 -2.74 7.48 41.52
CA LYS A 169 -2.31 6.36 42.38
C LYS A 169 -0.80 6.36 42.67
N THR A 170 0.03 6.81 41.73
CA THR A 170 1.49 6.91 41.94
C THR A 170 1.88 8.10 42.81
N ASN A 171 1.17 9.23 42.69
CA ASN A 171 1.49 10.42 43.47
C ASN A 171 1.12 10.29 44.97
N THR A 172 0.10 9.49 45.30
CA THR A 172 -0.42 9.33 46.68
C THR A 172 0.22 8.19 47.49
N ARG A 173 1.39 7.68 47.09
CA ARG A 173 2.03 6.47 47.67
C ARG A 173 1.07 5.27 47.78
N GLY A 174 0.20 5.08 46.78
CA GLY A 174 -0.74 3.96 46.73
C GLY A 174 -1.89 4.01 47.75
N LYS A 175 -2.17 5.16 48.38
CA LYS A 175 -3.27 5.35 49.35
C LYS A 175 -4.42 6.22 48.83
N THR A 176 -4.95 5.87 47.67
CA THR A 176 -6.29 6.28 47.23
C THR A 176 -6.90 5.17 46.36
N SER A 177 -8.14 4.76 46.66
CA SER A 177 -9.04 4.19 45.66
C SER A 177 -9.34 5.25 44.58
N ALA A 178 -10.22 4.97 43.62
CA ALA A 178 -10.89 6.08 42.97
C ALA A 178 -11.65 6.89 44.05
N ASP A 179 -11.62 8.22 43.95
CA ASP A 179 -12.48 9.06 44.80
C ASP A 179 -13.95 8.84 44.41
N ALA A 180 -14.89 9.05 45.32
CA ALA A 180 -16.31 8.83 45.06
C ALA A 180 -16.83 9.70 43.90
N ASP A 181 -16.25 10.89 43.72
CA ASP A 181 -16.46 11.76 42.55
C ASP A 181 -15.93 11.14 41.25
N SER A 182 -14.78 10.47 41.29
CA SER A 182 -14.20 9.77 40.13
C SER A 182 -15.02 8.55 39.72
N GLU A 183 -15.49 7.74 40.68
CA GLU A 183 -16.38 6.61 40.40
C GLU A 183 -17.75 7.08 39.85
N HIS A 184 -18.27 8.20 40.37
CA HIS A 184 -19.48 8.83 39.84
C HIS A 184 -19.31 9.32 38.41
N LYS A 185 -18.18 9.97 38.09
CA LYS A 185 -17.82 10.43 36.73
C LYS A 185 -17.72 9.27 35.74
N ILE A 186 -17.05 8.16 36.10
CA ILE A 186 -17.01 6.94 35.28
C ILE A 186 -18.42 6.42 35.03
N SER A 187 -19.21 6.18 36.09
CA SER A 187 -20.56 5.63 35.95
C SER A 187 -21.48 6.53 35.11
N MET A 188 -21.30 7.85 35.17
CA MET A 188 -22.01 8.79 34.30
C MET A 188 -21.58 8.68 32.83
N MET A 189 -20.29 8.50 32.53
CA MET A 189 -19.82 8.29 31.15
C MET A 189 -20.26 6.94 30.60
N GLU A 190 -20.15 5.85 31.37
CA GLU A 190 -20.61 4.51 30.98
C GLU A 190 -22.11 4.53 30.61
N LYS A 191 -22.96 5.20 31.40
CA LYS A 191 -24.40 5.34 31.12
C LYS A 191 -24.69 6.14 29.85
N ARG A 192 -23.82 7.08 29.44
CA ARG A 192 -23.92 7.78 28.15
C ARG A 192 -23.47 6.91 26.97
N LEU A 193 -22.55 5.97 27.22
CA LEU A 193 -22.05 5.02 26.23
C LEU A 193 -22.92 3.75 26.10
N GLN A 194 -23.79 3.45 27.06
CA GLN A 194 -24.81 2.40 27.02
C GLN A 194 -26.20 3.00 26.71
N PRO A 195 -26.40 3.59 25.51
CA PRO A 195 -26.85 2.73 24.40
C PRO A 195 -25.87 2.42 23.24
N PRO A 196 -24.98 3.34 22.77
CA PRO A 196 -24.30 3.11 21.49
C PRO A 196 -23.21 2.03 21.49
N LEU A 197 -22.61 1.68 22.64
CA LEU A 197 -21.55 0.67 22.75
C LEU A 197 -22.05 -0.62 23.42
N GLU A 198 -21.48 -1.74 22.99
CA GLU A 198 -21.61 -3.02 23.71
C GLU A 198 -20.71 -3.02 24.96
N GLY A 199 -21.18 -3.64 26.05
CA GLY A 199 -20.43 -3.68 27.33
C GLY A 199 -19.00 -4.25 27.22
N ARG A 200 -18.77 -5.20 26.30
CA ARG A 200 -17.42 -5.73 26.00
C ARG A 200 -16.45 -4.70 25.42
N ASP A 201 -16.97 -3.71 24.67
CA ASP A 201 -16.14 -2.67 24.05
C ASP A 201 -15.80 -1.59 25.09
N ILE A 202 -16.74 -1.27 26.00
CA ILE A 202 -16.47 -0.43 27.18
C ILE A 202 -15.43 -1.11 28.09
N GLN A 203 -15.57 -2.42 28.35
CA GLN A 203 -14.59 -3.19 29.11
C GLN A 203 -13.20 -3.18 28.44
N ALA A 204 -13.14 -3.30 27.11
CA ALA A 204 -11.89 -3.20 26.36
C ALA A 204 -11.27 -1.80 26.44
N ILE A 205 -12.07 -0.73 26.42
CA ILE A 205 -11.58 0.64 26.68
C ILE A 205 -10.96 0.72 28.08
N HIS A 206 -11.63 0.22 29.12
CA HIS A 206 -11.09 0.21 30.48
C HIS A 206 -9.78 -0.57 30.60
N GLU A 207 -9.73 -1.79 30.06
CA GLU A 207 -8.54 -2.65 30.09
C GLU A 207 -7.35 -1.97 29.42
N TRP A 208 -7.51 -1.53 28.16
CA TRP A 208 -6.40 -0.97 27.39
C TRP A 208 -5.98 0.42 27.87
N THR A 209 -6.91 1.26 28.35
CA THR A 209 -6.56 2.53 29.01
C THR A 209 -5.69 2.28 30.24
N THR A 210 -6.12 1.35 31.11
CA THR A 210 -5.40 0.98 32.34
C THR A 210 -4.01 0.42 32.04
N ARG A 211 -3.90 -0.47 31.04
CA ARG A 211 -2.62 -1.08 30.63
C ARG A 211 -1.65 -0.05 30.06
N ILE A 212 -2.12 0.79 29.13
CA ILE A 212 -1.29 1.83 28.47
C ILE A 212 -0.87 2.91 29.47
N ALA A 213 -1.74 3.34 30.39
CA ALA A 213 -1.38 4.27 31.45
C ALA A 213 -0.29 3.68 32.36
N LYS A 214 -0.43 2.43 32.81
CA LYS A 214 0.59 1.76 33.64
C LYS A 214 1.93 1.57 32.92
N ALA A 215 1.93 1.21 31.63
CA ALA A 215 3.16 1.12 30.83
C ALA A 215 3.82 2.50 30.67
N SER A 216 3.05 3.55 30.38
CA SER A 216 3.54 4.93 30.27
C SER A 216 4.16 5.44 31.59
N ILE A 217 3.52 5.10 32.72
CA ILE A 217 4.04 5.37 34.07
C ILE A 217 5.33 4.58 34.32
N GLY A 218 5.39 3.30 33.96
CA GLY A 218 6.60 2.47 34.07
C GLY A 218 7.79 3.07 33.31
N LEU A 219 7.59 3.42 32.04
CA LEU A 219 8.57 4.11 31.19
C LEU A 219 9.01 5.49 31.74
N SER A 220 8.21 6.11 32.61
CA SER A 220 8.58 7.37 33.26
C SER A 220 9.56 7.21 34.41
N ILE A 221 9.51 6.05 35.08
CA ILE A 221 10.34 5.68 36.23
C ILE A 221 11.62 4.96 35.77
N GLU A 222 11.51 4.14 34.74
CA GLU A 222 12.60 3.32 34.23
C GLU A 222 13.72 4.17 33.56
N LYS A 223 14.95 3.93 34.01
CA LYS A 223 16.15 4.64 33.53
C LYS A 223 16.87 3.89 32.42
N ALA A 224 16.64 2.59 32.25
CA ALA A 224 17.22 1.77 31.19
C ALA A 224 16.97 2.34 29.78
N GLY A 225 17.86 1.98 28.86
CA GLY A 225 17.88 2.47 27.48
C GLY A 225 18.61 3.80 27.32
N ILE A 226 18.52 4.35 26.12
CA ILE A 226 19.14 5.62 25.71
C ILE A 226 18.45 6.82 26.38
N GLY A 227 19.12 7.96 26.48
CA GLY A 227 18.86 8.99 27.49
C GLY A 227 20.13 9.44 28.23
N TYR A 228 21.28 9.34 27.57
CA TYR A 228 22.50 10.02 27.92
C TYR A 228 22.30 11.53 27.75
N SER A 229 23.00 12.35 28.54
CA SER A 229 22.77 13.82 28.57
C SER A 229 23.11 14.54 27.26
N VAL A 230 23.81 13.86 26.34
CA VAL A 230 24.18 14.37 25.02
C VAL A 230 23.13 14.04 23.94
N ASP A 231 22.24 13.06 24.17
CA ASP A 231 21.27 12.64 23.14
C ASP A 231 20.35 13.77 22.65
N PRO A 232 19.84 14.68 23.51
CA PRO A 232 19.05 15.83 23.05
C PRO A 232 19.88 16.92 22.33
N ILE A 233 21.22 16.89 22.45
CA ILE A 233 22.13 17.82 21.76
C ILE A 233 22.43 17.33 20.34
N LEU A 234 22.46 16.01 20.14
CA LEU A 234 22.61 15.35 18.84
C LEU A 234 21.26 15.06 18.16
N GLU A 235 20.15 15.33 18.86
CA GLU A 235 18.78 14.97 18.48
C GLU A 235 18.53 13.46 18.33
N THR A 236 19.44 12.61 18.82
CA THR A 236 19.31 11.15 18.79
C THR A 236 18.18 10.66 19.70
N ASP A 237 17.81 11.43 20.73
CA ASP A 237 16.66 11.14 21.60
C ASP A 237 15.33 11.04 20.82
N LYS A 238 15.20 11.77 19.70
CA LYS A 238 14.00 11.84 18.86
C LYS A 238 13.75 10.58 18.01
N HIS A 239 14.77 9.75 17.84
CA HIS A 239 14.76 8.57 16.99
C HIS A 239 14.63 7.28 17.83
N VAL A 240 14.17 6.19 17.21
CA VAL A 240 14.43 4.85 17.75
C VAL A 240 15.86 4.46 17.37
N PHE A 241 16.73 4.27 18.37
CA PHE A 241 18.10 3.80 18.15
C PHE A 241 18.13 2.35 17.65
N SER A 242 19.14 2.06 16.83
CA SER A 242 19.50 0.72 16.40
C SER A 242 20.99 0.67 16.01
N ILE A 243 21.56 -0.53 16.00
CA ILE A 243 22.84 -0.79 15.32
C ILE A 243 22.50 -1.40 13.96
N LEU A 244 23.09 -0.89 12.88
CA LEU A 244 22.78 -1.30 11.51
C LEU A 244 23.72 -2.43 11.08
N GLY A 245 23.29 -3.68 11.28
CA GLY A 245 24.04 -4.89 10.97
C GLY A 245 24.26 -5.82 12.18
N PRO A 246 25.04 -6.91 12.01
CA PRO A 246 25.31 -7.86 13.07
C PRO A 246 26.26 -7.23 14.10
N HIS A 247 26.03 -7.40 15.40
CA HIS A 247 26.83 -6.75 16.43
C HIS A 247 26.97 -7.60 17.70
N LEU A 248 27.85 -7.16 18.60
CA LEU A 248 28.18 -7.86 19.85
C LEU A 248 27.96 -7.02 21.12
N GLY A 249 27.51 -5.77 20.99
CA GLY A 249 27.18 -4.91 22.14
C GLY A 249 26.00 -5.45 22.96
N HIS A 250 26.30 -5.91 24.17
CA HIS A 250 25.38 -6.53 25.13
C HIS A 250 24.68 -5.54 26.07
N TYR A 251 25.31 -4.38 26.34
CA TYR A 251 24.94 -3.44 27.41
C TYR A 251 23.53 -2.82 27.31
N TYR A 252 22.88 -2.90 26.16
CA TYR A 252 21.51 -2.41 25.93
C TYR A 252 20.40 -3.39 26.37
N GLY A 253 20.71 -4.68 26.53
CA GLY A 253 19.78 -5.72 26.99
C GLY A 253 19.53 -6.85 25.98
N ASP A 254 19.13 -8.01 26.52
CA ASP A 254 19.20 -9.30 25.83
C ASP A 254 18.01 -9.62 24.92
N ILE A 255 17.04 -8.71 24.77
CA ILE A 255 15.90 -8.91 23.86
C ILE A 255 16.21 -8.17 22.56
N VAL A 256 16.60 -8.93 21.54
CA VAL A 256 17.12 -8.41 20.27
C VAL A 256 16.00 -8.34 19.23
N ILE A 257 15.52 -7.13 18.95
CA ILE A 257 14.51 -6.86 17.92
C ILE A 257 15.22 -6.52 16.60
N THR A 258 15.03 -7.34 15.58
CA THR A 258 15.50 -7.06 14.20
C THR A 258 14.33 -6.49 13.39
N PHE A 259 14.51 -5.28 12.86
CA PHE A 259 13.50 -4.64 12.01
C PHE A 259 13.62 -5.08 10.55
N LYS A 260 12.51 -5.01 9.81
CA LYS A 260 12.47 -5.13 8.35
C LYS A 260 13.23 -3.98 7.73
N GLN A 261 14.03 -4.28 6.70
CA GLN A 261 14.95 -3.33 6.10
C GLN A 261 14.25 -2.07 5.55
N GLU A 262 13.01 -2.21 5.12
CA GLU A 262 12.14 -1.18 4.58
C GLU A 262 12.01 0.05 5.49
N ILE A 263 12.18 -0.09 6.82
CA ILE A 263 12.18 1.07 7.75
C ILE A 263 13.33 2.04 7.46
N MET A 264 14.46 1.58 6.91
CA MET A 264 15.60 2.43 6.53
C MET A 264 15.33 3.31 5.29
N PHE A 265 14.22 3.08 4.61
CA PHE A 265 13.75 3.90 3.49
C PHE A 265 12.64 4.88 3.91
N HIS A 266 12.27 4.92 5.20
CA HIS A 266 11.33 5.90 5.76
C HIS A 266 11.97 7.29 5.84
N PRO A 267 11.26 8.40 5.54
CA PRO A 267 11.83 9.76 5.53
C PRO A 267 12.57 10.20 6.79
N ASP A 268 12.20 9.68 7.97
CA ASP A 268 12.84 9.96 9.26
C ASP A 268 13.89 8.93 9.70
N ALA A 269 14.18 7.92 8.89
CA ALA A 269 15.32 7.05 9.13
C ALA A 269 16.62 7.73 8.67
N ASN A 270 17.73 7.55 9.36
CA ASN A 270 19.07 7.88 8.86
C ASN A 270 20.09 6.96 9.53
N PHE A 271 21.34 7.00 9.10
CA PHE A 271 22.42 6.32 9.82
C PHE A 271 23.74 7.08 9.70
N THR A 272 24.68 6.79 10.60
CA THR A 272 26.05 7.33 10.59
C THR A 272 27.08 6.22 10.64
N ILE A 273 28.30 6.51 10.15
CA ILE A 273 29.39 5.52 10.06
C ILE A 273 29.82 4.99 11.44
N GLN A 274 29.69 5.82 12.48
CA GLN A 274 29.90 5.49 13.90
C GLN A 274 28.92 6.29 14.76
N ALA A 275 28.84 5.96 16.05
CA ALA A 275 27.88 6.57 16.97
C ALA A 275 28.07 8.09 17.15
N GLY A 276 26.97 8.84 17.29
CA GLY A 276 26.98 10.28 17.52
C GLY A 276 27.76 10.71 18.77
N THR A 277 27.77 9.87 19.81
CA THR A 277 28.61 10.06 21.01
C THR A 277 30.11 10.03 20.70
N SER A 278 30.54 9.29 19.68
CA SER A 278 31.93 9.29 19.19
C SER A 278 32.29 10.58 18.44
N PHE A 279 31.32 11.25 17.81
CA PHE A 279 31.52 12.61 17.28
C PHE A 279 31.68 13.62 18.41
N PHE A 280 30.71 13.68 19.34
CA PHE A 280 30.68 14.67 20.43
C PHE A 280 31.96 14.63 21.29
N SER A 281 32.35 13.43 21.74
CA SER A 281 33.59 13.19 22.50
C SER A 281 34.87 13.45 21.71
N GLY A 282 34.80 13.51 20.37
CA GLY A 282 35.95 13.57 19.48
C GLY A 282 36.69 12.23 19.32
N ASN A 283 36.21 11.13 19.90
CA ASN A 283 36.87 9.82 19.78
C ASN A 283 36.92 9.34 18.31
N ILE A 284 35.94 9.71 17.50
CA ILE A 284 35.85 9.34 16.08
C ILE A 284 37.08 9.75 15.25
N TYR A 285 37.70 10.89 15.57
CA TYR A 285 38.88 11.41 14.86
C TYR A 285 40.15 10.58 15.10
N ARG A 286 40.17 9.74 16.13
CA ARG A 286 41.28 8.80 16.39
C ARG A 286 41.26 7.61 15.43
N HIS A 287 40.06 7.22 14.96
CA HIS A 287 39.84 5.99 14.20
C HIS A 287 39.55 6.24 12.71
N ARG A 288 39.11 7.45 12.31
CA ARG A 288 38.86 7.84 10.91
C ARG A 288 39.84 8.94 10.49
N GLN A 289 41.07 8.56 10.16
CA GLN A 289 42.23 9.46 9.92
C GLN A 289 42.09 10.40 8.72
N TRP A 290 41.12 10.15 7.83
CA TRP A 290 40.72 11.08 6.77
C TRP A 290 40.00 12.32 7.30
N MET A 291 39.40 12.24 8.48
CA MET A 291 38.74 13.36 9.15
C MET A 291 39.72 14.20 9.97
N ARG A 292 39.29 15.42 10.35
CA ARG A 292 40.02 16.30 11.27
C ARG A 292 39.06 16.83 12.32
N ASP A 293 39.50 16.88 13.57
CA ASP A 293 38.70 17.44 14.65
C ASP A 293 38.51 18.95 14.46
N SER A 294 37.25 19.38 14.48
CA SER A 294 36.85 20.78 14.41
C SER A 294 36.93 21.50 15.76
N GLY A 295 37.21 20.75 16.84
CA GLY A 295 37.60 21.22 18.17
C GLY A 295 36.43 21.28 19.15
N SER A 296 35.55 22.28 19.01
CA SER A 296 34.44 22.52 19.94
C SER A 296 33.27 21.56 19.71
N GLU A 297 32.62 21.12 20.80
CA GLU A 297 31.44 20.25 20.81
C GLU A 297 30.39 20.65 19.77
N ALA A 298 30.00 21.93 19.69
CA ALA A 298 29.04 22.43 18.71
C ALA A 298 29.42 22.12 17.23
N LYS A 299 30.72 22.22 16.88
CA LYS A 299 31.22 21.88 15.54
C LYS A 299 31.35 20.37 15.32
N ARG A 300 31.42 19.58 16.39
CA ARG A 300 31.41 18.11 16.33
C ARG A 300 29.98 17.60 16.15
N THR A 301 29.00 18.22 16.82
CA THR A 301 27.56 18.04 16.54
C THR A 301 27.24 18.43 15.10
N GLU A 302 27.66 19.61 14.64
CA GLU A 302 27.51 20.02 13.23
C GLU A 302 28.09 18.97 12.26
N HIS A 303 29.26 18.41 12.57
CA HIS A 303 29.88 17.35 11.76
C HIS A 303 29.09 16.03 11.80
N PHE A 304 28.48 15.66 12.94
CA PHE A 304 27.56 14.52 13.03
C PHE A 304 26.38 14.68 12.08
N HIS A 305 25.67 15.82 12.10
CA HIS A 305 24.57 16.08 11.15
C HIS A 305 25.04 16.08 9.68
N HIS A 306 26.24 16.60 9.40
CA HIS A 306 26.87 16.55 8.07
C HIS A 306 27.45 15.16 7.68
N SER A 307 27.33 14.14 8.55
CA SER A 307 27.76 12.77 8.28
C SER A 307 26.62 11.77 8.07
N LYS A 308 25.36 12.17 8.36
CA LYS A 308 24.16 11.34 8.22
C LYS A 308 23.95 10.91 6.76
N LEU A 309 23.62 9.62 6.57
CA LEU A 309 23.28 8.95 5.31
C LEU A 309 21.83 8.41 5.37
N HIS A 310 21.24 8.09 4.21
CA HIS A 310 19.85 7.67 4.08
C HIS A 310 19.68 6.67 2.93
N CYS A 311 19.02 5.51 3.14
CA CYS A 311 19.04 4.42 2.16
C CYS A 311 18.22 4.68 0.88
N SER A 312 17.24 5.60 0.92
CA SER A 312 16.55 6.05 -0.31
C SER A 312 17.34 7.05 -1.17
N VAL A 313 18.53 7.48 -0.74
CA VAL A 313 19.38 8.41 -1.49
C VAL A 313 20.39 7.60 -2.32
N PRO A 314 20.41 7.72 -3.66
CA PRO A 314 21.32 6.94 -4.50
C PRO A 314 22.79 7.13 -4.10
N ARG A 315 23.59 6.05 -4.10
CA ARG A 315 25.01 6.00 -3.71
C ARG A 315 25.30 5.95 -2.19
N TYR A 316 24.29 5.85 -1.32
CA TYR A 316 24.49 5.66 0.12
C TYR A 316 25.35 4.42 0.43
N GLU A 317 25.18 3.34 -0.35
CA GLU A 317 25.88 2.08 -0.16
C GLU A 317 27.36 2.20 -0.56
N TYR A 318 27.66 3.00 -1.60
CA TYR A 318 29.04 3.26 -2.03
C TYR A 318 29.77 4.17 -1.02
N ALA A 319 29.09 5.20 -0.49
CA ALA A 319 29.66 6.03 0.57
C ALA A 319 29.99 5.20 1.81
N THR A 320 29.07 4.34 2.23
CA THR A 320 29.26 3.42 3.36
C THR A 320 30.38 2.42 3.10
N ALA A 321 30.43 1.81 1.91
CA ALA A 321 31.46 0.84 1.55
C ALA A 321 32.86 1.47 1.53
N LEU A 322 33.00 2.69 1.02
CA LEU A 322 34.29 3.38 0.96
C LEU A 322 34.87 3.63 2.36
N GLU A 323 34.03 3.97 3.35
CA GLU A 323 34.43 4.13 4.74
C GLU A 323 34.80 2.79 5.41
N LEU A 324 34.05 1.72 5.15
CA LEU A 324 34.34 0.39 5.70
C LEU A 324 35.62 -0.22 5.11
N VAL A 325 35.80 -0.12 3.79
CA VAL A 325 37.04 -0.51 3.08
C VAL A 325 38.21 0.32 3.61
N ALA A 326 38.09 1.65 3.69
CA ALA A 326 39.18 2.49 4.20
C ALA A 326 39.49 2.26 5.69
N SER A 327 38.52 1.79 6.48
CA SER A 327 38.72 1.43 7.88
C SER A 327 39.42 0.07 8.05
N ALA A 328 39.08 -0.92 7.21
CA ALA A 328 39.68 -2.25 7.28
C ALA A 328 41.06 -2.32 6.58
N GLY A 329 41.23 -1.61 5.47
CA GLY A 329 42.49 -1.52 4.74
C GLY A 329 43.54 -0.59 5.36
N PHE A 330 43.22 0.07 6.48
CA PHE A 330 44.05 1.13 7.08
C PHE A 330 45.47 0.65 7.46
N GLU A 331 45.59 -0.51 8.10
CA GLU A 331 46.88 -1.04 8.55
C GLU A 331 47.77 -1.50 7.38
N HIS A 332 47.16 -1.86 6.26
CA HIS A 332 47.85 -2.32 5.04
C HIS A 332 47.99 -1.23 3.97
N GLN A 333 47.44 -0.04 4.20
CA GLN A 333 47.46 1.12 3.28
C GLN A 333 46.95 0.76 1.87
N SER A 334 45.85 -0.02 1.83
CA SER A 334 45.31 -0.61 0.60
C SER A 334 43.78 -0.50 0.54
N MET A 335 43.25 -0.30 -0.66
CA MET A 335 41.81 -0.45 -0.95
C MET A 335 41.44 -1.84 -1.48
N ASP A 336 42.41 -2.74 -1.67
CA ASP A 336 42.19 -4.16 -1.93
C ASP A 336 41.77 -4.84 -0.62
N VAL A 337 40.45 -4.86 -0.39
CA VAL A 337 39.79 -5.37 0.81
C VAL A 337 38.51 -6.08 0.39
N ASN A 338 38.35 -7.34 0.80
CA ASN A 338 37.16 -8.14 0.51
C ASN A 338 36.10 -8.02 1.65
N LEU A 339 34.95 -8.67 1.51
CA LEU A 339 33.91 -8.65 2.54
C LEU A 339 34.35 -9.37 3.84
N GLU A 340 35.17 -10.42 3.76
CA GLU A 340 35.68 -11.16 4.91
C GLU A 340 36.54 -10.26 5.82
N THR A 341 37.51 -9.53 5.28
CA THR A 341 38.35 -8.58 6.03
C THR A 341 37.52 -7.42 6.63
N ILE A 342 36.44 -6.99 5.97
CA ILE A 342 35.49 -6.02 6.56
C ILE A 342 34.79 -6.63 7.78
N LEU A 343 34.33 -7.88 7.70
CA LEU A 343 33.69 -8.58 8.81
C LEU A 343 34.67 -8.86 9.96
N GLU A 344 35.93 -9.22 9.68
CA GLU A 344 36.99 -9.42 10.68
C GLU A 344 37.36 -8.14 11.45
N ASN A 345 37.33 -6.99 10.76
CA ASN A 345 37.49 -5.68 11.39
C ASN A 345 36.23 -5.31 12.20
N TRP A 346 35.05 -5.45 11.61
CA TRP A 346 33.75 -5.13 12.23
C TRP A 346 33.52 -5.91 13.53
N ILE A 347 33.86 -7.19 13.57
CA ILE A 347 33.76 -8.06 14.76
C ILE A 347 34.86 -7.79 15.81
N SER A 348 35.87 -6.98 15.46
CA SER A 348 36.95 -6.57 16.38
C SER A 348 36.65 -5.31 17.18
N VAL A 349 35.70 -4.49 16.74
CA VAL A 349 35.40 -3.18 17.33
C VAL A 349 34.13 -3.19 18.17
N ASP A 350 34.04 -2.26 19.11
CA ASP A 350 32.80 -2.04 19.87
C ASP A 350 31.67 -1.52 18.97
N SER A 351 30.42 -1.74 19.39
CA SER A 351 29.23 -1.39 18.60
C SER A 351 29.00 0.12 18.45
N HIS A 352 29.64 0.99 19.24
CA HIS A 352 29.67 2.44 18.94
C HIS A 352 30.59 2.80 17.75
N ARG A 353 31.42 1.85 17.29
CA ARG A 353 32.34 1.99 16.14
C ARG A 353 31.85 1.29 14.87
N THR A 354 30.69 0.63 14.91
CA THR A 354 29.94 0.14 13.73
C THR A 354 28.85 1.15 13.35
N LEU A 355 28.04 0.85 12.33
CA LEU A 355 27.02 1.77 11.82
C LEU A 355 25.88 1.98 12.85
N GLU A 356 25.61 3.24 13.20
CA GLU A 356 24.51 3.63 14.09
C GLU A 356 23.28 4.04 13.27
N GLY A 357 22.15 3.36 13.48
CA GLY A 357 20.88 3.59 12.79
C GLY A 357 19.88 4.37 13.63
N HIS A 358 19.45 5.52 13.12
CA HIS A 358 18.46 6.41 13.72
C HIS A 358 17.12 6.22 13.01
N LEU A 359 16.20 5.49 13.60
CA LEU A 359 14.93 5.12 12.97
C LEU A 359 13.81 6.13 13.35
N PRO A 360 12.61 6.03 12.75
CA PRO A 360 11.50 6.95 13.04
C PRO A 360 11.09 6.97 14.52
N GLN A 361 10.41 8.05 14.94
CA GLN A 361 10.09 8.28 16.35
C GLN A 361 9.23 7.16 16.98
N LEU A 362 8.39 6.53 16.16
CA LEU A 362 7.50 5.42 16.47
C LEU A 362 7.54 4.38 15.34
N ILE A 363 7.65 3.10 15.69
CA ILE A 363 7.72 1.99 14.74
C ILE A 363 6.69 0.92 15.13
N PRO A 364 5.59 0.74 14.37
CA PRO A 364 4.61 -0.32 14.62
C PRO A 364 5.23 -1.73 14.58
N LEU A 365 4.65 -2.68 15.34
CA LEU A 365 5.20 -4.03 15.48
C LEU A 365 5.26 -4.86 14.18
N ASP A 366 4.55 -4.46 13.11
CA ASP A 366 4.59 -5.15 11.81
C ASP A 366 5.82 -4.80 10.97
N TYR A 367 6.61 -3.78 11.34
CA TYR A 367 7.98 -3.56 10.87
C TYR A 367 9.01 -4.45 11.58
N VAL A 368 8.65 -5.21 12.62
CA VAL A 368 9.56 -6.22 13.19
C VAL A 368 9.63 -7.43 12.26
N ASP A 369 10.85 -7.87 11.97
CA ASP A 369 11.15 -9.06 11.15
C ASP A 369 11.39 -10.29 12.02
N ARG A 370 12.15 -10.11 13.11
CA ARG A 370 12.48 -11.15 14.10
C ARG A 370 12.69 -10.55 15.50
N VAL A 371 12.37 -11.32 16.53
CA VAL A 371 12.76 -11.07 17.92
C VAL A 371 13.49 -12.30 18.45
N CYS A 372 14.75 -12.16 18.83
CA CYS A 372 15.51 -13.20 19.52
C CYS A 372 15.50 -12.91 21.02
N ILE A 373 15.26 -13.93 21.86
CA ILE A 373 15.19 -13.79 23.32
C ILE A 373 15.74 -15.04 24.03
N PRO A 374 16.58 -14.90 25.08
CA PRO A 374 17.01 -16.02 25.92
C PRO A 374 15.83 -16.68 26.64
N LYS A 375 15.90 -18.00 26.89
CA LYS A 375 14.81 -18.73 27.54
C LYS A 375 14.45 -18.15 28.91
N ASN A 376 15.45 -17.98 29.78
CA ASN A 376 15.27 -17.42 31.12
C ASN A 376 14.65 -16.01 31.09
N THR A 377 15.01 -15.22 30.09
CA THR A 377 14.48 -13.85 29.89
C THR A 377 13.02 -13.90 29.47
N PHE A 378 12.65 -14.76 28.50
CA PHE A 378 11.26 -14.96 28.09
C PHE A 378 10.38 -15.48 29.23
N GLU A 379 10.86 -16.45 30.00
CA GLU A 379 10.14 -17.01 31.14
C GLU A 379 10.00 -16.00 32.30
N SER A 380 10.86 -14.97 32.36
CA SER A 380 10.77 -13.85 33.32
C SER A 380 9.79 -12.73 32.92
N LEU A 381 9.21 -12.78 31.72
CA LEU A 381 8.18 -11.83 31.26
C LEU A 381 6.84 -12.12 31.93
N LEU A 382 6.03 -11.07 32.12
CA LEU A 382 4.64 -11.16 32.54
C LEU A 382 3.85 -12.13 31.63
N PRO A 383 2.92 -12.94 32.16
CA PRO A 383 2.16 -13.92 31.36
C PRO A 383 1.44 -13.31 30.16
N GLU A 384 0.88 -12.11 30.32
CA GLU A 384 0.21 -11.35 29.27
C GLU A 384 1.19 -10.86 28.20
N ALA A 385 2.43 -10.54 28.57
CA ALA A 385 3.50 -10.19 27.64
C ALA A 385 4.00 -11.42 26.87
N GLN A 386 4.19 -12.56 27.54
CA GLN A 386 4.50 -13.83 26.88
C GLN A 386 3.43 -14.21 25.84
N GLN A 387 2.15 -14.04 26.17
CA GLN A 387 1.03 -14.27 25.24
C GLN A 387 1.02 -13.23 24.11
N SER A 388 1.27 -11.96 24.42
CA SER A 388 1.27 -10.87 23.43
C SER A 388 2.41 -11.02 22.42
N ALA A 389 3.62 -11.37 22.86
CA ALA A 389 4.77 -11.64 21.98
C ALA A 389 4.50 -12.82 21.03
N LYS A 390 4.01 -13.94 21.57
CA LYS A 390 3.62 -15.12 20.78
C LYS A 390 2.51 -14.81 19.76
N GLY A 391 1.54 -13.97 20.13
CA GLY A 391 0.44 -13.56 19.27
C GLY A 391 0.81 -12.56 18.17
N ALA A 392 1.70 -11.60 18.48
CA ALA A 392 2.15 -10.56 17.56
C ALA A 392 3.15 -11.09 16.53
N PHE A 393 4.24 -11.71 17.01
CA PHE A 393 5.38 -12.08 16.17
C PHE A 393 5.30 -13.51 15.62
N LYS A 394 4.66 -14.45 16.33
CA LYS A 394 4.50 -15.86 15.90
C LYS A 394 5.86 -16.49 15.54
N ASP A 395 6.03 -16.92 14.30
CA ASP A 395 7.25 -17.55 13.77
C ASP A 395 8.46 -16.60 13.74
N SER A 396 8.24 -15.28 13.86
CA SER A 396 9.30 -14.29 14.07
C SER A 396 9.82 -14.22 15.52
N LEU A 397 9.19 -14.88 16.49
CA LEU A 397 9.68 -14.94 17.88
C LEU A 397 10.55 -16.19 18.11
N VAL A 398 11.85 -15.97 18.24
CA VAL A 398 12.85 -17.02 18.50
C VAL A 398 13.21 -17.02 19.98
N ILE A 399 12.55 -17.90 20.75
CA ILE A 399 12.94 -18.21 22.13
C ILE A 399 14.10 -19.20 22.06
N THR A 400 15.31 -18.74 22.34
CA THR A 400 16.53 -19.53 22.18
C THR A 400 16.73 -20.51 23.34
N VAL A 401 17.53 -21.56 23.14
CA VAL A 401 17.89 -22.51 24.22
C VAL A 401 18.94 -21.96 25.19
N TYR A 402 19.51 -20.78 24.88
CA TYR A 402 20.52 -20.11 25.70
C TYR A 402 19.87 -19.29 26.81
N GLU A 403 20.62 -19.08 27.88
CA GLU A 403 20.26 -18.20 28.98
C GLU A 403 20.99 -16.85 28.82
N SER A 404 20.40 -15.77 29.34
CA SER A 404 21.11 -14.50 29.53
C SER A 404 22.16 -14.69 30.62
N ASP A 405 23.43 -14.66 30.22
CA ASP A 405 24.51 -14.20 31.07
C ASP A 405 24.42 -12.66 31.10
N SER A 406 23.90 -12.07 32.18
CA SER A 406 23.83 -10.61 32.30
C SER A 406 25.24 -10.04 32.55
N LEU A 407 25.93 -9.67 31.47
CA LEU A 407 27.32 -9.23 31.49
C LEU A 407 27.45 -7.76 31.93
N ASP A 408 27.39 -7.51 33.25
CA ASP A 408 27.75 -6.24 33.91
C ASP A 408 29.27 -5.91 33.83
N ILE A 409 29.99 -6.47 32.86
CA ILE A 409 31.44 -6.35 32.67
C ILE A 409 31.72 -5.85 31.25
N GLU A 410 32.62 -4.87 31.12
CA GLU A 410 33.20 -4.47 29.84
C GLU A 410 34.10 -5.61 29.31
N ILE A 411 33.63 -6.30 28.28
CA ILE A 411 34.28 -7.46 27.66
C ILE A 411 34.67 -7.08 26.23
N ALA A 412 35.87 -7.47 25.78
CA ALA A 412 36.35 -7.10 24.46
C ALA A 412 35.48 -7.75 23.35
N PRO A 413 35.23 -7.09 22.21
CA PRO A 413 34.30 -7.60 21.18
C PRO A 413 34.55 -9.05 20.75
N LYS A 414 35.80 -9.43 20.45
CA LYS A 414 36.14 -10.83 20.09
C LYS A 414 35.96 -11.83 21.24
N GLN A 415 35.93 -11.39 22.50
CA GLN A 415 35.61 -12.22 23.66
C GLN A 415 34.10 -12.38 23.86
N ALA A 416 33.26 -11.43 23.41
CA ALA A 416 31.80 -11.60 23.46
C ALA A 416 31.31 -12.84 22.68
N LEU A 417 32.08 -13.31 21.69
CA LEU A 417 31.83 -14.55 20.94
C LEU A 417 32.04 -15.84 21.73
N THR A 418 32.65 -15.80 22.92
CA THR A 418 32.72 -16.98 23.81
C THR A 418 31.41 -17.23 24.55
N TYR A 419 30.50 -16.24 24.56
CA TYR A 419 29.20 -16.33 25.21
C TYR A 419 28.15 -16.91 24.23
N PRO A 420 27.47 -18.01 24.57
CA PRO A 420 26.62 -18.74 23.63
C PRO A 420 25.52 -17.90 22.98
N TYR A 421 24.85 -17.05 23.76
CA TYR A 421 23.74 -16.22 23.24
C TYR A 421 24.22 -15.13 22.27
N SER A 422 25.24 -14.35 22.65
CA SER A 422 25.81 -13.28 21.82
C SER A 422 26.35 -13.83 20.50
N LYS A 423 27.04 -14.98 20.54
CA LYS A 423 27.49 -15.69 19.34
C LYS A 423 26.31 -16.12 18.46
N TYR A 424 25.29 -16.75 19.03
CA TYR A 424 24.12 -17.22 18.29
C TYR A 424 23.38 -16.08 17.59
N VAL A 425 23.15 -14.95 18.27
CA VAL A 425 22.52 -13.76 17.68
C VAL A 425 23.36 -13.22 16.52
N PHE A 426 24.68 -13.15 16.66
CA PHE A 426 25.57 -12.70 15.59
C PHE A 426 25.51 -13.63 14.36
N GLU A 427 25.53 -14.95 14.57
CA GLU A 427 25.45 -15.95 13.50
C GLU A 427 24.09 -15.91 12.77
N GLU A 428 22.96 -15.81 13.49
CA GLU A 428 21.62 -15.63 12.92
C GLU A 428 21.50 -14.34 12.10
N LEU A 429 22.04 -13.22 12.58
CA LEU A 429 22.01 -11.95 11.85
C LEU A 429 22.86 -12.03 10.57
N CYS A 430 24.03 -12.67 10.62
CA CYS A 430 24.87 -12.87 9.44
C CYS A 430 24.19 -13.76 8.39
N GLU A 431 23.52 -14.84 8.83
CA GLU A 431 22.79 -15.75 7.94
C GLU A 431 21.55 -15.08 7.32
N ALA A 432 20.80 -14.31 8.12
CA ALA A 432 19.68 -13.51 7.63
C ALA A 432 20.11 -12.45 6.59
N ILE A 433 21.34 -11.92 6.68
CA ILE A 433 21.91 -11.00 5.68
C ILE A 433 22.24 -11.73 4.38
N LYS A 434 22.96 -12.86 4.42
CA LYS A 434 23.28 -13.68 3.23
C LYS A 434 22.03 -14.03 2.43
N GLN A 435 21.01 -14.56 3.13
CA GLN A 435 19.72 -14.93 2.53
C GLN A 435 18.94 -13.76 1.90
N ARG A 436 19.38 -12.51 2.09
CA ARG A 436 18.80 -11.30 1.48
C ARG A 436 19.74 -10.65 0.45
N MET A 437 21.04 -10.93 0.48
CA MET A 437 21.96 -10.64 -0.65
C MET A 437 21.58 -11.46 -1.91
N ASP A 438 21.07 -12.68 -1.71
CA ASP A 438 20.58 -13.56 -2.78
C ASP A 438 19.19 -13.14 -3.35
N ARG A 439 18.51 -12.15 -2.74
CA ARG A 439 17.17 -11.70 -3.17
C ARG A 439 17.28 -10.43 -4.01
N PRO A 440 16.48 -10.28 -5.08
CA PRO A 440 16.41 -9.02 -5.80
C PRO A 440 15.89 -7.92 -4.87
N HIS A 441 16.68 -6.84 -4.68
CA HIS A 441 16.31 -5.73 -3.81
C HIS A 441 15.00 -5.06 -4.28
N ILE A 442 13.95 -5.17 -3.45
CA ILE A 442 12.58 -4.72 -3.77
C ILE A 442 12.45 -3.19 -3.65
N SER A 443 13.23 -2.57 -2.77
CA SER A 443 13.19 -1.14 -2.45
C SER A 443 14.41 -0.43 -3.01
N ARG A 444 14.19 0.56 -3.88
CA ARG A 444 15.20 1.48 -4.45
C ARG A 444 14.91 2.96 -4.15
N GLY A 445 13.89 3.24 -3.34
CA GLY A 445 13.39 4.58 -3.03
C GLY A 445 12.58 4.58 -1.74
N ILE A 446 11.93 5.70 -1.44
CA ILE A 446 11.28 5.92 -0.14
C ILE A 446 10.12 4.93 0.09
N VAL A 447 10.02 4.44 1.33
CA VAL A 447 8.97 3.55 1.81
C VAL A 447 8.33 4.16 3.05
N ILE A 448 7.04 4.47 2.97
CA ILE A 448 6.25 5.02 4.08
C ILE A 448 4.79 4.61 3.92
N THR A 449 4.06 4.45 5.03
CA THR A 449 2.59 4.47 5.00
C THR A 449 2.13 5.81 5.54
N VAL A 450 1.64 6.68 4.67
CA VAL A 450 1.22 8.05 4.97
C VAL A 450 -0.09 7.98 5.77
N GLY A 451 -0.15 8.66 6.92
CA GLY A 451 -1.34 8.67 7.77
C GLY A 451 -2.50 9.47 7.17
N ALA A 452 -3.74 9.03 7.40
CA ALA A 452 -4.93 9.80 7.07
C ALA A 452 -4.89 11.17 7.79
N SER A 453 -4.96 12.27 7.03
CA SER A 453 -4.78 13.63 7.56
C SER A 453 -5.73 14.69 6.97
N ASP A 454 -6.66 14.29 6.08
CA ASP A 454 -7.48 15.20 5.26
C ASP A 454 -6.64 16.28 4.53
N PHE A 455 -5.43 15.90 4.11
CA PHE A 455 -4.37 16.74 3.52
C PHE A 455 -3.78 17.84 4.42
N ALA A 456 -3.88 17.71 5.75
CA ALA A 456 -3.30 18.66 6.70
C ALA A 456 -1.82 18.36 7.07
N GLU A 457 -1.37 17.11 6.98
CA GLU A 457 0.01 16.73 7.28
C GLU A 457 0.84 16.59 6.00
N HIS A 458 2.04 17.19 5.98
CA HIS A 458 2.93 17.18 4.82
C HIS A 458 4.30 16.59 5.17
N ILE A 459 4.61 15.44 4.59
CA ILE A 459 5.84 14.68 4.85
C ILE A 459 6.87 15.05 3.78
N VAL A 460 7.99 15.65 4.18
CA VAL A 460 9.05 16.12 3.28
C VAL A 460 9.94 14.95 2.87
N LEU A 461 10.30 14.88 1.59
CA LEU A 461 11.26 13.86 1.13
C LEU A 461 12.70 14.17 1.59
N PRO A 462 13.51 13.16 1.96
CA PRO A 462 14.94 13.32 2.29
C PRO A 462 15.81 13.85 1.13
N ILE A 463 15.33 13.74 -0.11
CA ILE A 463 16.02 14.20 -1.31
C ILE A 463 15.13 15.19 -2.06
N SER A 464 15.70 16.34 -2.40
CA SER A 464 15.06 17.37 -3.24
C SER A 464 15.54 17.28 -4.69
N ILE A 465 14.85 17.97 -5.61
CA ILE A 465 15.12 17.90 -7.05
C ILE A 465 16.55 18.38 -7.36
N SER A 466 17.02 19.47 -6.72
CA SER A 466 18.38 19.98 -6.87
C SER A 466 19.43 19.02 -6.31
N GLN A 467 19.10 18.26 -5.26
CA GLN A 467 19.97 17.20 -4.74
C GLN A 467 20.06 16.01 -5.72
N ALA A 468 18.95 15.60 -6.33
CA ALA A 468 18.96 14.56 -7.36
C ALA A 468 19.74 15.00 -8.62
N GLN A 469 19.58 16.26 -9.05
CA GLN A 469 20.38 16.89 -10.11
C GLN A 469 21.87 16.90 -9.76
N PHE A 470 22.25 17.33 -8.56
CA PHE A 470 23.63 17.33 -8.11
C PHE A 470 24.27 15.93 -8.19
N LEU A 471 23.57 14.88 -7.74
CA LEU A 471 24.09 13.51 -7.84
C LEU A 471 24.25 13.05 -9.31
N TYR A 472 23.26 13.33 -10.17
CA TYR A 472 23.35 13.00 -11.59
C TYR A 472 24.55 13.66 -12.28
N TYR A 473 24.87 14.92 -11.96
CA TYR A 473 26.05 15.59 -12.52
C TYR A 473 27.39 15.03 -12.02
N LEU A 474 27.44 14.43 -10.82
CA LEU A 474 28.63 13.71 -10.34
C LEU A 474 28.86 12.41 -11.11
N ASP A 475 27.80 11.78 -11.61
CA ASP A 475 27.86 10.54 -12.40
C ASP A 475 27.98 10.82 -13.91
N ASN A 476 27.45 11.94 -14.39
CA ASN A 476 27.41 12.36 -15.81
C ASN A 476 28.09 13.73 -16.05
N PRO A 477 29.40 13.88 -15.78
CA PRO A 477 30.12 15.17 -15.92
C PRO A 477 30.28 15.66 -17.37
N GLN A 478 29.82 14.88 -18.37
CA GLN A 478 29.88 15.21 -19.79
C GLN A 478 28.53 15.72 -20.36
N SER A 479 27.54 15.97 -19.50
CA SER A 479 26.17 16.41 -19.89
C SER A 479 25.90 17.87 -19.47
N PRO A 480 26.55 18.87 -20.10
CA PRO A 480 26.59 20.27 -19.60
C PRO A 480 25.25 21.01 -19.69
N ASP A 481 24.39 20.69 -20.66
CA ASP A 481 23.09 21.36 -20.85
C ASP A 481 22.06 21.02 -19.75
N GLY A 482 22.35 20.01 -18.91
CA GLY A 482 21.42 19.46 -17.95
C GLY A 482 20.34 18.57 -18.58
N PRO A 483 19.79 17.62 -17.80
CA PRO A 483 18.74 16.74 -18.29
C PRO A 483 17.46 17.55 -18.56
N GLU A 484 16.87 17.42 -19.74
CA GLU A 484 15.67 18.19 -20.13
C GLU A 484 14.44 17.88 -19.23
N PHE A 485 14.41 16.68 -18.65
CA PHE A 485 13.26 16.15 -17.94
C PHE A 485 13.59 15.74 -16.51
N ILE A 486 12.58 15.77 -15.66
CA ILE A 486 12.57 15.12 -14.34
C ILE A 486 11.46 14.05 -14.36
N TYR A 487 11.75 12.88 -13.81
CA TYR A 487 10.84 11.74 -13.70
C TYR A 487 10.72 11.36 -12.22
N ILE A 488 9.55 11.59 -11.62
CA ILE A 488 9.25 11.14 -10.27
C ILE A 488 8.41 9.88 -10.40
N TYR A 489 8.98 8.76 -9.96
CA TYR A 489 8.30 7.46 -9.90
C TYR A 489 7.92 7.16 -8.46
N TRP A 490 6.77 6.53 -8.24
CA TRP A 490 6.39 5.97 -6.94
C TRP A 490 5.39 4.83 -7.10
N GLN A 491 5.25 4.00 -6.07
CA GLN A 491 4.24 2.96 -5.99
C GLN A 491 3.25 3.28 -4.87
N ALA A 492 1.95 3.20 -5.14
CA ALA A 492 0.91 3.38 -4.11
C ALA A 492 -0.29 2.44 -4.30
N MET A 493 -1.02 2.16 -3.23
CA MET A 493 -2.25 1.35 -3.19
C MET A 493 -3.41 2.17 -2.59
N ASP A 494 -4.66 1.81 -2.88
CA ASP A 494 -5.91 2.43 -2.40
C ASP A 494 -6.16 3.92 -2.74
N GLY A 495 -5.14 4.69 -3.13
CA GLY A 495 -5.28 6.06 -3.64
C GLY A 495 -5.42 7.11 -2.53
N ASP A 496 -6.18 8.18 -2.80
CA ASP A 496 -6.39 9.34 -1.89
C ASP A 496 -5.11 10.05 -1.44
N LEU A 497 -4.12 10.08 -2.35
CA LEU A 497 -2.76 10.54 -2.11
C LEU A 497 -2.50 11.85 -2.85
N MET A 498 -1.84 12.79 -2.19
CA MET A 498 -1.33 14.00 -2.82
C MET A 498 0.20 14.00 -2.80
N LEU A 499 0.80 14.10 -3.98
CA LEU A 499 2.21 14.39 -4.17
C LEU A 499 2.33 15.85 -4.62
N THR A 500 2.97 16.69 -3.82
CA THR A 500 3.08 18.14 -4.09
C THR A 500 4.54 18.52 -4.27
N LEU A 501 4.87 19.22 -5.35
CA LEU A 501 6.18 19.85 -5.53
C LEU A 501 6.11 21.32 -5.13
N THR A 502 7.13 21.83 -4.45
CA THR A 502 7.15 23.21 -3.96
C THR A 502 8.51 23.89 -4.07
N ASN A 503 8.52 25.22 -4.17
CA ASN A 503 9.73 26.06 -4.13
C ASN A 503 10.31 26.21 -2.72
N GLU A 504 9.45 26.22 -1.69
CA GLU A 504 9.81 26.23 -0.28
C GLU A 504 9.06 25.10 0.45
N LYS A 505 9.59 24.62 1.57
CA LYS A 505 8.95 23.53 2.33
C LYS A 505 7.63 24.02 2.91
N ILE A 506 6.58 23.21 2.81
CA ILE A 506 5.31 23.51 3.48
C ILE A 506 5.49 23.49 5.00
N GLU A 507 5.13 24.58 5.67
CA GLU A 507 5.13 24.73 7.13
C GLU A 507 3.69 24.66 7.67
N PRO A 508 3.30 23.59 8.40
CA PRO A 508 1.93 23.42 8.90
C PRO A 508 1.49 24.57 9.81
N GLY A 509 0.51 25.36 9.36
CA GLY A 509 -0.03 26.51 10.08
C GLY A 509 0.71 27.83 9.89
N GLY A 510 1.73 27.90 9.02
CA GLY A 510 2.42 29.13 8.64
C GLY A 510 1.78 29.85 7.45
N GLU A 511 1.83 31.19 7.42
CA GLU A 511 1.43 31.98 6.25
C GLU A 511 2.57 32.07 5.23
N GLN A 512 2.55 31.21 4.21
CA GLN A 512 3.59 31.15 3.18
C GLN A 512 3.15 31.82 1.87
N PHE A 513 3.19 33.16 1.84
CA PHE A 513 2.73 33.97 0.70
C PHE A 513 3.50 33.75 -0.62
N ASN A 514 4.71 33.19 -0.56
CA ASN A 514 5.55 32.90 -1.72
C ASN A 514 5.50 31.43 -2.16
N LEU A 515 4.70 30.59 -1.49
CA LEU A 515 4.59 29.16 -1.77
C LEU A 515 3.96 28.95 -3.14
N LYS A 516 4.70 28.27 -4.00
CA LYS A 516 4.27 27.85 -5.34
C LYS A 516 4.27 26.34 -5.40
N CYS A 517 3.11 25.79 -5.79
CA CYS A 517 2.85 24.36 -5.76
C CYS A 517 2.69 23.81 -7.19
N LEU A 518 3.06 22.54 -7.36
CA LEU A 518 2.45 21.66 -8.35
C LEU A 518 1.81 20.50 -7.59
N ILE A 519 0.49 20.46 -7.53
CA ILE A 519 -0.28 19.36 -6.97
C ILE A 519 -0.43 18.27 -8.02
N CYS A 520 -0.06 17.05 -7.65
CA CYS A 520 -0.46 15.81 -8.30
C CYS A 520 -1.35 15.02 -7.32
N TYR A 521 -2.67 15.12 -7.46
CA TYR A 521 -3.62 14.35 -6.65
C TYR A 521 -4.03 13.05 -7.37
N ILE A 522 -3.90 11.96 -6.64
CA ILE A 522 -4.22 10.60 -7.04
C ILE A 522 -5.53 10.20 -6.34
N ALA A 523 -6.59 10.04 -7.14
CA ALA A 523 -7.95 9.79 -6.67
C ALA A 523 -8.06 8.64 -5.66
N GLN A 524 -8.95 8.75 -4.68
CA GLN A 524 -9.36 7.59 -3.88
C GLN A 524 -9.91 6.47 -4.78
N LYS A 525 -9.63 5.24 -4.38
CA LYS A 525 -10.12 4.02 -5.02
C LYS A 525 -11.63 4.07 -5.30
N PRO A 526 -12.07 3.85 -6.55
CA PRO A 526 -13.48 3.91 -6.92
C PRO A 526 -14.30 2.84 -6.18
N SER A 527 -15.53 3.20 -5.78
CA SER A 527 -16.43 2.28 -5.09
C SER A 527 -16.77 1.07 -5.96
N THR A 528 -16.50 -0.14 -5.45
CA THR A 528 -16.86 -1.41 -6.09
C THR A 528 -18.18 -2.00 -5.54
N VAL A 529 -18.94 -1.21 -4.78
CA VAL A 529 -20.18 -1.65 -4.11
C VAL A 529 -21.38 -1.57 -5.05
N THR A 530 -21.31 -0.75 -6.09
CA THR A 530 -22.36 -0.54 -7.09
C THR A 530 -21.99 -1.11 -8.45
N GLU A 531 -22.98 -1.46 -9.28
CA GLU A 531 -22.75 -1.80 -10.70
C GLU A 531 -22.33 -0.57 -11.53
N GLU A 532 -22.60 0.64 -11.01
CA GLU A 532 -22.03 1.89 -11.54
C GLU A 532 -20.64 2.15 -10.96
N PHE A 533 -19.66 2.27 -11.85
CA PHE A 533 -18.27 2.60 -11.56
C PHE A 533 -18.08 4.12 -11.61
N HIS A 534 -17.73 4.73 -10.48
CA HIS A 534 -17.48 6.17 -10.34
C HIS A 534 -16.12 6.39 -9.68
N GLU A 535 -15.17 6.97 -10.42
CA GLU A 535 -13.92 7.52 -9.88
C GLU A 535 -14.13 8.97 -9.40
N THR A 536 -13.39 9.38 -8.38
CA THR A 536 -13.12 10.82 -8.15
C THR A 536 -12.05 11.30 -9.15
N PHE A 537 -11.89 12.61 -9.31
CA PHE A 537 -10.90 13.14 -10.26
C PHE A 537 -9.47 12.94 -9.77
N THR A 538 -8.65 12.19 -10.52
CA THR A 538 -7.18 12.35 -10.46
C THR A 538 -6.85 13.63 -11.22
N TYR A 539 -5.93 14.46 -10.71
CA TYR A 539 -5.67 15.78 -11.30
C TYR A 539 -4.25 16.36 -11.11
N LEU A 540 -3.94 17.35 -11.94
CA LEU A 540 -2.84 18.30 -11.84
C LEU A 540 -3.40 19.72 -11.58
N ASN A 541 -2.75 20.49 -10.71
CA ASN A 541 -3.14 21.88 -10.37
C ASN A 541 -1.96 22.66 -9.75
N ASP A 542 -2.05 24.00 -9.63
CA ASP A 542 -1.01 24.86 -9.00
C ASP A 542 -1.45 25.62 -7.73
N ASP A 543 -2.74 25.55 -7.35
CA ASP A 543 -3.26 26.00 -6.04
C ASP A 543 -2.55 25.34 -4.84
N LEU A 544 -2.90 25.77 -3.62
CA LEU A 544 -2.34 25.29 -2.36
C LEU A 544 -2.97 23.93 -1.94
N PRO A 545 -2.21 23.00 -1.35
CA PRO A 545 -2.66 21.61 -1.13
C PRO A 545 -3.86 21.50 -0.19
N TYR A 546 -3.90 22.29 0.89
CA TYR A 546 -5.01 22.38 1.82
C TYR A 546 -6.30 22.98 1.21
N GLN A 547 -6.27 23.46 -0.03
CA GLN A 547 -7.46 23.89 -0.77
C GLN A 547 -8.14 22.72 -1.53
N HIS A 548 -7.62 21.49 -1.45
CA HIS A 548 -8.15 20.29 -2.11
C HIS A 548 -9.69 20.24 -2.21
N GLY A 549 -10.39 20.33 -1.08
CA GLY A 549 -11.86 20.26 -1.03
C GLY A 549 -12.54 21.42 -1.77
N ASN A 550 -11.97 22.62 -1.72
CA ASN A 550 -12.47 23.77 -2.48
C ASN A 550 -12.24 23.58 -3.98
N ASN A 551 -11.08 23.07 -4.38
CA ASN A 551 -10.68 22.93 -5.79
C ASN A 551 -11.50 21.83 -6.48
N VAL A 552 -11.76 20.72 -5.79
CA VAL A 552 -12.67 19.65 -6.24
C VAL A 552 -14.12 20.16 -6.33
N ASN A 553 -14.63 20.86 -5.30
CA ASN A 553 -16.02 21.36 -5.28
C ASN A 553 -16.29 22.49 -6.28
N ALA A 554 -15.34 23.42 -6.45
CA ALA A 554 -15.43 24.52 -7.42
C ALA A 554 -14.97 24.12 -8.83
N VAL A 555 -14.45 22.89 -8.99
CA VAL A 555 -13.95 22.32 -10.24
C VAL A 555 -12.80 23.15 -10.87
N ARG A 556 -11.96 23.74 -10.02
CA ARG A 556 -10.73 24.47 -10.39
C ARG A 556 -9.58 23.46 -10.44
N LEU A 557 -9.36 22.88 -11.61
CA LEU A 557 -8.45 21.76 -11.83
C LEU A 557 -7.87 21.85 -13.26
N GLU A 558 -6.60 22.23 -13.40
CA GLU A 558 -5.97 22.51 -14.70
C GLU A 558 -5.98 21.32 -15.67
N ALA A 559 -5.72 20.11 -15.18
CA ALA A 559 -5.96 18.88 -15.95
C ALA A 559 -6.42 17.73 -15.05
N LYS A 560 -7.33 16.89 -15.54
CA LYS A 560 -7.92 15.80 -14.75
C LYS A 560 -8.48 14.64 -15.58
N SER A 561 -8.63 13.47 -14.97
CA SER A 561 -9.47 12.38 -15.49
C SER A 561 -10.23 11.68 -14.35
N ASN A 562 -11.46 11.25 -14.65
CA ASN A 562 -12.28 10.33 -13.85
C ASN A 562 -12.42 8.95 -14.53
N THR A 563 -11.48 8.64 -15.43
CA THR A 563 -11.26 7.30 -16.01
C THR A 563 -9.79 6.90 -15.96
N PHE A 564 -9.02 7.47 -15.03
CA PHE A 564 -7.59 7.23 -14.87
C PHE A 564 -7.31 5.83 -14.31
N TYR A 565 -8.21 5.29 -13.49
CA TYR A 565 -8.14 3.92 -12.97
C TYR A 565 -9.00 2.92 -13.75
N ARG A 566 -9.52 3.29 -14.93
CA ARG A 566 -10.57 2.52 -15.60
C ARG A 566 -10.07 1.18 -16.16
N GLY A 567 -10.32 0.11 -15.38
CA GLY A 567 -9.88 -1.26 -15.67
C GLY A 567 -8.70 -1.73 -14.80
N CYS A 568 -8.16 -0.83 -13.96
CA CYS A 568 -7.05 -1.13 -13.07
C CYS A 568 -7.44 -2.02 -11.88
N ASN A 569 -6.49 -2.84 -11.42
CA ASN A 569 -6.60 -3.64 -10.20
C ASN A 569 -6.28 -2.83 -8.92
N THR A 570 -7.18 -1.94 -8.48
CA THR A 570 -7.00 -1.05 -7.30
C THR A 570 -6.89 -1.75 -5.93
N ASP A 571 -6.61 -3.07 -5.88
CA ASP A 571 -6.33 -3.87 -4.68
C ASP A 571 -4.84 -4.32 -4.59
N ASP A 572 -3.96 -3.67 -5.36
CA ASP A 572 -2.52 -3.95 -5.49
C ASP A 572 -1.75 -2.63 -5.73
N TYR A 573 -0.41 -2.64 -5.68
CA TYR A 573 0.39 -1.43 -5.91
C TYR A 573 0.40 -0.99 -7.39
N PHE A 574 0.23 0.31 -7.62
CA PHE A 574 0.37 0.98 -8.92
C PHE A 574 1.66 1.76 -8.97
N THR A 575 2.47 1.56 -10.01
CA THR A 575 3.59 2.48 -10.28
C THR A 575 3.03 3.70 -11.00
N PHE A 576 3.25 4.89 -10.47
CA PHE A 576 2.93 6.17 -11.11
C PHE A 576 4.21 6.82 -11.63
N CYS A 577 4.08 7.66 -12.64
CA CYS A 577 5.16 8.48 -13.19
C CYS A 577 4.64 9.89 -13.45
N LEU A 578 5.19 10.86 -12.71
CA LEU A 578 5.05 12.29 -12.97
C LEU A 578 6.30 12.75 -13.72
N LYS A 579 6.14 13.05 -15.01
CA LYS A 579 7.20 13.58 -15.88
C LYS A 579 7.06 15.11 -16.00
N LEU A 580 8.16 15.82 -15.80
CA LEU A 580 8.25 17.28 -15.87
C LEU A 580 9.24 17.69 -16.95
N ASN A 581 8.92 18.73 -17.72
CA ASN A 581 9.86 19.46 -18.57
C ASN A 581 9.90 20.92 -18.11
N TYR A 582 10.90 21.25 -17.30
CA TYR A 582 11.04 22.58 -16.70
C TYR A 582 11.44 23.67 -17.72
N ARG A 583 11.89 23.28 -18.93
CA ARG A 583 12.18 24.22 -20.03
C ARG A 583 10.91 24.71 -20.73
N THR A 584 9.85 23.90 -20.75
CA THR A 584 8.59 24.18 -21.49
C THR A 584 7.35 24.36 -20.61
N GLY A 585 7.43 24.10 -19.30
CA GLY A 585 6.28 24.13 -18.39
C GLY A 585 5.37 22.90 -18.49
N HIS A 586 5.76 21.87 -19.24
CA HIS A 586 4.92 20.71 -19.53
C HIS A 586 5.05 19.62 -18.44
N VAL A 587 3.90 19.16 -17.96
CA VAL A 587 3.75 18.12 -16.93
C VAL A 587 2.89 16.99 -17.50
N ILE A 588 3.32 15.74 -17.31
CA ILE A 588 2.58 14.54 -17.72
C ILE A 588 2.52 13.57 -16.54
N LEU A 589 1.32 13.31 -16.04
CA LEU A 589 1.02 12.25 -15.09
C LEU A 589 0.53 11.00 -15.85
N SER A 590 1.09 9.85 -15.48
CA SER A 590 0.78 8.54 -16.08
C SER A 590 0.94 7.42 -15.05
N HIS A 591 0.39 6.24 -15.34
CA HIS A 591 0.48 5.07 -14.47
C HIS A 591 0.85 3.79 -15.25
N ALA A 592 1.59 2.91 -14.59
CA ALA A 592 1.81 1.53 -14.96
C ALA A 592 1.02 0.65 -13.99
N GLY A 593 -0.21 0.32 -14.37
CA GLY A 593 -0.95 -0.76 -13.74
C GLY A 593 -0.39 -2.13 -14.14
N PRO A 594 -0.70 -3.19 -13.38
CA PRO A 594 -0.20 -4.55 -13.60
C PRO A 594 -0.80 -5.25 -14.84
N ASN A 595 -1.39 -4.52 -15.78
CA ASN A 595 -1.86 -5.00 -17.08
C ASN A 595 -1.79 -3.85 -18.10
N SER A 596 -1.02 -4.02 -19.17
CA SER A 596 -0.76 -2.98 -20.19
C SER A 596 -1.99 -2.53 -20.97
N ILE A 597 -3.06 -3.36 -21.04
CA ILE A 597 -4.32 -3.09 -21.77
C ILE A 597 -5.05 -1.83 -21.24
N TYR A 598 -4.69 -1.35 -20.04
CA TYR A 598 -5.31 -0.18 -19.41
C TYR A 598 -4.32 0.97 -19.17
N ASN A 599 -3.04 0.81 -19.51
CA ASN A 599 -1.98 1.81 -19.28
C ASN A 599 -1.91 2.84 -20.42
N HIS A 600 -3.07 3.44 -20.75
CA HIS A 600 -3.23 4.32 -21.92
C HIS A 600 -3.72 5.73 -21.57
N GLU A 601 -4.30 5.95 -20.39
CA GLU A 601 -4.73 7.28 -19.96
C GLU A 601 -3.52 8.10 -19.46
N LYS A 602 -3.50 9.38 -19.79
CA LYS A 602 -2.54 10.36 -19.29
C LYS A 602 -3.28 11.63 -18.90
N ILE A 603 -2.77 12.32 -17.90
CA ILE A 603 -3.23 13.66 -17.52
C ILE A 603 -2.04 14.57 -17.77
N GLU A 604 -2.13 15.45 -18.76
CA GLU A 604 -1.03 16.35 -19.16
C GLU A 604 -1.50 17.81 -19.22
N TYR A 605 -0.62 18.71 -18.80
CA TYR A 605 -0.87 20.15 -18.75
C TYR A 605 0.41 20.93 -19.00
N LYS A 606 0.30 22.17 -19.50
CA LYS A 606 1.42 23.07 -19.74
C LYS A 606 1.18 24.42 -19.07
N PHE A 607 1.79 24.61 -17.90
CA PHE A 607 1.71 25.85 -17.13
C PHE A 607 2.44 27.00 -17.84
N ASP A 608 1.95 28.24 -17.69
CA ASP A 608 2.78 29.40 -18.01
C ASP A 608 3.87 29.55 -16.94
N ARG A 609 5.08 29.92 -17.36
CA ARG A 609 6.21 30.20 -16.47
C ARG A 609 5.96 31.43 -15.57
N ALA A 610 5.08 32.33 -15.99
CA ALA A 610 4.62 33.46 -15.17
C ALA A 610 3.73 33.02 -14.00
N GLU A 611 2.97 31.94 -14.16
CA GLU A 611 2.07 31.37 -13.15
C GLU A 611 2.83 30.40 -12.25
N LEU A 612 3.50 29.40 -12.85
CA LEU A 612 4.25 28.36 -12.17
C LEU A 612 5.55 28.03 -12.93
N ASP A 613 6.66 28.62 -12.49
CA ASP A 613 8.00 28.27 -13.01
C ASP A 613 8.48 26.95 -12.42
N LEU A 614 8.26 25.85 -13.14
CA LEU A 614 8.71 24.50 -12.75
C LEU A 614 10.22 24.40 -12.45
N SER A 615 11.06 25.31 -12.96
CA SER A 615 12.50 25.33 -12.65
C SER A 615 12.84 25.91 -11.27
N LYS A 616 11.84 26.36 -10.50
CA LYS A 616 11.97 26.86 -9.12
C LYS A 616 11.43 25.88 -8.06
N LEU A 617 10.85 24.76 -8.47
CA LEU A 617 10.37 23.73 -7.54
C LEU A 617 11.53 22.82 -7.15
N ASP A 618 11.75 22.62 -5.85
CA ASP A 618 12.84 21.78 -5.31
C ASP A 618 12.32 20.68 -4.39
N TYR A 619 11.44 21.03 -3.46
CA TYR A 619 10.92 20.10 -2.46
C TYR A 619 9.79 19.26 -3.02
N ILE A 620 9.65 18.06 -2.48
CA ILE A 620 8.53 17.16 -2.71
C ILE A 620 7.92 16.85 -1.34
N HIS A 621 6.59 16.87 -1.28
CA HIS A 621 5.79 16.54 -0.11
C HIS A 621 4.81 15.42 -0.44
N LEU A 622 4.62 14.48 0.49
CA LEU A 622 3.51 13.52 0.50
C LEU A 622 2.47 13.93 1.53
N SER A 623 1.20 13.69 1.21
CA SER A 623 0.06 13.88 2.11
C SER A 623 -1.09 12.95 1.71
N ALA A 624 -1.92 12.56 2.67
CA ALA A 624 -3.06 11.67 2.43
C ALA A 624 -4.36 12.25 3.01
N GLY A 625 -5.46 11.92 2.33
CA GLY A 625 -6.81 12.37 2.68
C GLY A 625 -7.40 11.56 3.83
N THR A 626 -8.47 10.83 3.52
CA THR A 626 -9.36 10.18 4.49
C THR A 626 -8.86 8.83 5.01
N GLN A 627 -7.83 8.25 4.40
CA GLN A 627 -7.35 6.88 4.63
C GLN A 627 -5.82 6.81 4.69
N ASP A 628 -5.29 5.78 5.37
CA ASP A 628 -3.84 5.54 5.46
C ASP A 628 -3.33 4.96 4.12
N VAL A 629 -2.31 5.58 3.51
CA VAL A 629 -1.86 5.25 2.14
C VAL A 629 -0.43 4.71 2.12
N PRO A 630 -0.20 3.43 1.78
CA PRO A 630 1.14 2.88 1.64
C PRO A 630 1.79 3.32 0.33
N VAL A 631 2.92 4.03 0.46
CA VAL A 631 3.80 4.46 -0.63
C VAL A 631 5.11 3.67 -0.58
N ARG A 632 5.58 3.19 -1.73
CA ARG A 632 6.84 2.43 -1.90
C ARG A 632 7.62 3.01 -3.09
N ASN A 633 8.93 2.76 -3.14
CA ASN A 633 9.78 3.06 -4.29
C ASN A 633 9.68 4.51 -4.84
N LEU A 634 9.39 5.51 -4.00
CA LEU A 634 9.39 6.90 -4.46
C LEU A 634 10.85 7.31 -4.76
N THR A 635 11.13 7.63 -6.02
CA THR A 635 12.45 8.05 -6.52
C THR A 635 12.35 9.26 -7.45
N ILE A 636 13.35 10.13 -7.39
CA ILE A 636 13.55 11.25 -8.35
C ILE A 636 14.64 10.83 -9.32
N ASN A 637 14.34 10.88 -10.62
CA ASN A 637 15.26 10.50 -11.69
C ASN A 637 15.24 11.56 -12.80
N LEU A 638 16.28 11.57 -13.63
CA LEU A 638 16.44 12.55 -14.71
C LEU A 638 16.47 11.87 -16.10
N GLU A 639 16.52 10.55 -16.10
CA GLU A 639 16.35 9.66 -17.24
C GLU A 639 15.23 8.65 -16.92
N PRO A 640 14.52 8.12 -17.94
CA PRO A 640 13.42 7.20 -17.71
C PRO A 640 13.90 5.81 -17.28
N ILE A 641 13.48 5.33 -16.11
CA ILE A 641 13.77 3.95 -15.67
C ILE A 641 12.86 2.99 -16.45
N ALA A 642 13.41 2.20 -17.36
CA ALA A 642 12.64 1.27 -18.20
C ALA A 642 11.80 0.25 -17.40
N GLU A 643 12.27 -0.17 -16.22
CA GLU A 643 11.56 -1.10 -15.33
C GLU A 643 10.34 -0.48 -14.61
N LEU A 644 10.30 0.85 -14.48
CA LEU A 644 9.23 1.60 -13.80
C LEU A 644 8.38 2.45 -14.75
N HIS A 645 8.82 2.63 -15.99
CA HIS A 645 8.10 3.39 -17.00
C HIS A 645 6.83 2.64 -17.44
N PRO A 646 5.67 3.32 -17.58
CA PRO A 646 4.48 2.71 -18.17
C PRO A 646 4.75 2.05 -19.52
N ILE A 647 4.54 0.73 -19.57
CA ILE A 647 4.58 -0.08 -20.78
C ILE A 647 3.24 0.07 -21.49
N VAL A 648 3.27 0.64 -22.70
CA VAL A 648 2.12 0.87 -23.56
C VAL A 648 2.13 -0.16 -24.69
N ASP A 649 1.04 -0.91 -24.89
CA ASP A 649 0.90 -1.72 -26.09
C ASP A 649 0.65 -0.81 -27.31
N ALA A 650 1.64 -0.74 -28.21
CA ALA A 650 1.58 0.05 -29.44
C ALA A 650 0.59 -0.51 -30.48
N GLN A 651 0.09 -1.75 -30.30
CA GLN A 651 -0.93 -2.35 -31.16
C GLN A 651 -2.36 -2.10 -30.64
N PHE A 652 -2.52 -1.60 -29.40
CA PHE A 652 -3.82 -1.33 -28.82
C PHE A 652 -4.59 -0.25 -29.59
N LYS A 653 -5.82 -0.58 -30.01
CA LYS A 653 -6.74 0.35 -30.66
C LYS A 653 -7.97 0.53 -29.78
N ARG A 654 -8.19 1.76 -29.31
CA ARG A 654 -9.37 2.16 -28.52
C ARG A 654 -10.63 2.05 -29.40
N ASP A 655 -11.35 0.93 -29.32
CA ASP A 655 -12.60 0.73 -30.07
C ASP A 655 -13.68 1.70 -29.58
N THR A 656 -13.79 2.84 -30.26
CA THR A 656 -14.75 3.89 -29.95
C THR A 656 -16.14 3.63 -30.55
N SER A 657 -16.29 2.62 -31.42
CA SER A 657 -17.53 2.31 -32.15
C SER A 657 -18.73 2.14 -31.22
N ASN A 658 -18.51 1.50 -30.07
CA ASN A 658 -19.55 1.14 -29.11
C ASN A 658 -19.85 2.23 -28.04
N LEU A 659 -19.14 3.36 -28.04
CA LEU A 659 -19.31 4.43 -27.04
C LEU A 659 -20.31 5.52 -27.47
N LEU A 660 -20.44 5.79 -28.78
CA LEU A 660 -21.32 6.83 -29.30
C LEU A 660 -22.82 6.52 -29.12
N GLU A 661 -23.23 5.26 -29.27
CA GLU A 661 -24.66 4.87 -29.16
C GLU A 661 -25.26 5.10 -27.76
N ARG A 662 -24.45 5.05 -26.68
CA ARG A 662 -24.98 5.18 -25.31
C ARG A 662 -25.24 6.61 -24.87
N TYR A 663 -24.52 7.60 -25.39
CA TYR A 663 -24.72 9.01 -25.04
C TYR A 663 -25.81 9.70 -25.86
N LEU A 664 -26.12 9.21 -27.06
CA LEU A 664 -27.13 9.80 -27.95
C LEU A 664 -28.59 9.46 -27.60
N VAL A 665 -28.84 8.55 -26.65
CA VAL A 665 -30.20 8.12 -26.24
C VAL A 665 -30.71 8.88 -25.00
N ALA A 666 -29.83 9.54 -24.24
CA ALA A 666 -30.18 10.17 -22.96
C ALA A 666 -30.86 11.56 -23.08
N THR A 667 -30.95 12.15 -24.27
CA THR A 667 -31.26 13.58 -24.49
C THR A 667 -32.32 13.84 -25.56
N SER A 668 -33.44 13.12 -25.54
CA SER A 668 -34.53 13.26 -26.54
C SER A 668 -35.94 13.53 -25.98
N HIS A 669 -36.10 13.79 -24.67
CA HIS A 669 -37.40 14.14 -24.06
C HIS A 669 -37.29 15.39 -23.17
N ASN A 670 -37.34 16.56 -23.80
CA ASN A 670 -37.80 17.81 -23.18
C ASN A 670 -38.42 18.69 -24.28
N ASN A 671 -39.66 19.13 -24.10
CA ASN A 671 -40.35 19.98 -25.07
C ASN A 671 -39.81 21.42 -24.99
N PRO A 672 -39.42 22.06 -26.11
CA PRO A 672 -39.05 23.47 -26.10
C PRO A 672 -40.30 24.35 -25.92
N ALA A 673 -40.25 25.26 -24.95
CA ALA A 673 -41.23 26.37 -24.85
C ALA A 673 -41.06 27.33 -26.05
N PRO A 674 -42.12 28.04 -26.48
CA PRO A 674 -42.06 28.91 -27.66
C PRO A 674 -41.13 30.12 -27.46
N PRO A 675 -40.40 30.57 -28.51
CA PRO A 675 -39.39 31.60 -28.38
C PRO A 675 -39.99 33.01 -28.25
N ILE A 676 -39.51 33.78 -27.27
CA ILE A 676 -39.74 35.23 -27.21
C ILE A 676 -38.91 35.88 -28.32
N THR A 677 -39.57 36.58 -29.24
CA THR A 677 -38.92 37.25 -30.36
C THR A 677 -38.30 38.58 -29.95
N ASN A 678 -37.05 38.85 -30.35
CA ASN A 678 -36.77 40.17 -30.92
C ASN A 678 -35.62 40.22 -31.93
N ARG A 679 -35.65 41.28 -32.76
CA ARG A 679 -34.79 41.55 -33.92
C ARG A 679 -33.53 42.35 -33.51
N ALA A 680 -32.48 42.54 -34.32
CA ALA A 680 -31.86 41.77 -35.42
C ALA A 680 -30.68 42.60 -36.00
N ARG A 681 -29.68 41.96 -36.61
CA ARG A 681 -29.00 42.54 -37.79
C ARG A 681 -28.38 41.44 -38.67
N LYS A 682 -28.32 41.69 -39.99
CA LYS A 682 -27.78 40.77 -41.00
C LYS A 682 -26.36 41.21 -41.40
N GLN A 683 -25.51 40.24 -41.78
CA GLN A 683 -25.04 40.16 -43.17
C GLN A 683 -24.45 38.76 -43.51
N ARG A 684 -24.28 38.53 -44.82
CA ARG A 684 -23.91 37.32 -45.59
C ARG A 684 -23.47 37.84 -46.99
N PRO A 685 -23.04 37.04 -48.00
CA PRO A 685 -22.96 35.57 -48.09
C PRO A 685 -21.50 35.12 -47.76
N LEU A 686 -20.77 34.16 -48.36
CA LEU A 686 -20.87 33.25 -49.52
C LEU A 686 -20.33 31.85 -49.19
N ALA A 687 -20.33 30.94 -50.17
CA ALA A 687 -19.75 29.60 -50.14
C ALA A 687 -19.23 29.22 -51.54
N ILE A 688 -18.46 28.13 -51.67
CA ILE A 688 -18.40 27.23 -52.84
C ILE A 688 -17.71 25.91 -52.45
N ASN A 689 -18.10 24.80 -53.08
CA ASN A 689 -17.57 23.45 -52.84
C ASN A 689 -17.84 22.52 -54.05
N PRO A 690 -16.81 21.89 -54.63
CA PRO A 690 -16.91 20.63 -55.40
C PRO A 690 -16.11 19.49 -54.72
N ARG A 691 -16.65 18.27 -54.53
CA ARG A 691 -16.90 17.20 -55.54
C ARG A 691 -15.64 16.78 -56.34
N SER A 692 -15.38 15.51 -56.68
CA SER A 692 -15.74 14.14 -56.24
C SER A 692 -15.07 13.14 -57.25
N ASN A 693 -15.24 11.81 -57.07
CA ASN A 693 -14.93 10.73 -58.06
C ASN A 693 -13.43 10.29 -58.19
N ILE A 694 -13.04 9.09 -58.67
CA ILE A 694 -13.49 7.67 -58.59
C ILE A 694 -12.49 6.76 -59.41
N ASN A 695 -12.50 5.42 -59.22
CA ASN A 695 -11.93 4.32 -60.06
C ASN A 695 -10.44 3.86 -59.99
N ASN A 696 -10.24 2.64 -59.45
CA ASN A 696 -9.80 1.37 -60.08
C ASN A 696 -8.59 1.22 -61.06
N SER A 697 -7.62 0.35 -60.70
CA SER A 697 -7.05 -0.79 -61.50
C SER A 697 -6.10 -1.64 -60.63
N VAL A 698 -6.33 -2.91 -60.24
CA VAL A 698 -6.23 -4.23 -60.94
C VAL A 698 -4.82 -4.60 -61.48
N ILE A 699 -4.22 -5.74 -61.04
CA ILE A 699 -3.62 -6.86 -61.86
C ILE A 699 -2.84 -7.96 -61.05
N LEU A 700 -3.35 -9.21 -61.12
CA LEU A 700 -2.79 -10.60 -61.20
C LEU A 700 -1.61 -11.22 -60.38
N GLY A 701 -1.81 -12.53 -60.07
CA GLY A 701 -0.83 -13.60 -59.70
C GLY A 701 -1.38 -14.49 -58.56
N ARG A 702 -1.94 -15.73 -58.69
CA ARG A 702 -1.60 -17.01 -59.39
C ARG A 702 -0.32 -17.70 -58.87
N ILE A 703 -0.26 -19.02 -58.60
CA ILE A 703 -1.10 -20.17 -59.04
C ILE A 703 -0.99 -21.41 -58.10
N ALA A 704 -1.92 -22.39 -58.24
CA ALA A 704 -1.88 -23.81 -57.76
C ALA A 704 -1.90 -24.13 -56.23
N ASP A 705 -2.36 -25.29 -55.72
CA ASP A 705 -3.51 -26.22 -56.01
C ASP A 705 -3.56 -27.25 -54.80
N ILE A 706 -4.14 -28.47 -54.70
CA ILE A 706 -4.82 -29.45 -55.59
C ILE A 706 -5.72 -30.44 -54.75
N ILE A 707 -6.81 -31.00 -55.32
CA ILE A 707 -7.55 -32.26 -54.94
C ILE A 707 -8.26 -32.34 -53.53
N CYS A 708 -9.47 -32.93 -53.35
CA CYS A 708 -10.40 -33.64 -54.25
C CYS A 708 -11.89 -33.43 -53.90
N CYS A 709 -12.79 -33.84 -54.81
CA CYS A 709 -14.24 -33.92 -54.62
C CYS A 709 -14.78 -35.30 -55.08
N ARG A 710 -15.94 -35.74 -54.56
CA ARG A 710 -17.08 -36.29 -55.36
C ARG A 710 -18.30 -36.65 -54.51
N HIS A 711 -19.47 -36.71 -55.16
CA HIS A 711 -20.73 -37.28 -54.66
C HIS A 711 -20.92 -38.70 -55.25
N THR A 712 -21.71 -39.57 -54.61
CA THR A 712 -23.10 -39.95 -55.03
C THR A 712 -23.67 -41.07 -54.15
N ASN A 713 -25.00 -41.22 -54.13
CA ASN A 713 -25.73 -42.18 -53.29
C ASN A 713 -25.79 -43.58 -53.91
N ALA A 714 -25.83 -44.63 -53.07
CA ALA A 714 -27.01 -45.52 -52.90
C ALA A 714 -26.63 -46.89 -52.29
N ILE A 715 -27.41 -47.34 -51.28
CA ILE A 715 -27.91 -48.72 -51.02
C ILE A 715 -28.45 -48.74 -49.58
N GLU A 716 -29.72 -49.11 -49.44
CA GLU A 716 -30.40 -49.54 -48.21
C GLU A 716 -30.75 -51.05 -48.36
N PRO A 717 -31.20 -51.79 -47.32
CA PRO A 717 -31.44 -51.41 -45.91
C PRO A 717 -30.73 -52.31 -44.88
N MET A 718 -30.82 -51.99 -43.57
CA MET A 718 -31.45 -52.84 -42.54
C MET A 718 -31.32 -52.31 -41.10
N ALA A 719 -32.48 -52.14 -40.46
CA ALA A 719 -32.82 -52.48 -39.07
C ALA A 719 -32.11 -51.85 -37.84
N LEU A 720 -32.97 -51.17 -37.05
CA LEU A 720 -33.12 -51.18 -35.59
C LEU A 720 -32.28 -50.27 -34.68
N ASP A 721 -32.97 -49.83 -33.62
CA ASP A 721 -32.55 -48.88 -32.59
C ASP A 721 -31.40 -49.36 -31.72
N ASP A 722 -30.59 -48.40 -31.27
CA ASP A 722 -29.81 -48.53 -30.04
C ASP A 722 -30.30 -47.48 -29.03
N ALA A 723 -31.28 -47.88 -28.23
CA ALA A 723 -32.03 -46.99 -27.35
C ALA A 723 -31.18 -46.54 -26.16
N ARG A 724 -30.74 -45.28 -26.16
CA ARG A 724 -30.13 -44.67 -24.96
C ARG A 724 -31.13 -44.76 -23.79
N PRO A 725 -30.71 -45.19 -22.59
CA PRO A 725 -31.61 -45.33 -21.45
C PRO A 725 -32.25 -43.97 -21.14
N ALA A 726 -33.58 -43.96 -21.08
CA ALA A 726 -34.34 -42.75 -20.80
C ALA A 726 -33.98 -42.23 -19.39
N LEU A 727 -33.35 -41.05 -19.33
CA LEU A 727 -32.99 -40.41 -18.07
C LEU A 727 -34.25 -40.21 -17.21
N THR A 728 -34.24 -40.75 -16.00
CA THR A 728 -35.40 -40.72 -15.08
C THR A 728 -35.91 -39.29 -14.93
N PRO A 729 -37.22 -39.02 -15.08
CA PRO A 729 -37.77 -37.69 -14.85
C PRO A 729 -37.39 -37.16 -13.47
N CYS A 730 -36.86 -35.94 -13.42
CA CYS A 730 -36.49 -35.31 -12.17
C CYS A 730 -37.75 -35.11 -11.30
N ARG A 731 -37.70 -35.52 -10.02
CA ARG A 731 -38.81 -35.37 -9.07
C ARG A 731 -39.30 -33.91 -8.97
N ASP A 732 -38.40 -32.94 -9.10
CA ASP A 732 -38.71 -31.52 -9.02
C ASP A 732 -39.11 -30.91 -10.37
N SER A 733 -39.00 -31.67 -11.47
CA SER A 733 -39.39 -31.28 -12.83
C SER A 733 -38.82 -29.90 -13.23
N ILE A 734 -39.63 -29.03 -13.83
CA ILE A 734 -39.27 -27.64 -14.21
C ILE A 734 -38.76 -26.77 -13.05
N TYR A 735 -39.08 -27.14 -11.79
CA TYR A 735 -38.65 -26.42 -10.59
C TYR A 735 -37.26 -26.85 -10.09
N CYS A 736 -36.61 -27.85 -10.72
CA CYS A 736 -35.31 -28.30 -10.26
C CYS A 736 -34.23 -27.21 -10.43
N LEU A 737 -33.71 -26.68 -9.30
CA LEU A 737 -32.60 -25.72 -9.32
C LEU A 737 -31.31 -26.29 -9.93
N GLN A 738 -31.16 -27.63 -9.95
CA GLN A 738 -30.02 -28.33 -10.53
C GLN A 738 -30.19 -28.70 -12.03
N GLN A 739 -31.23 -28.23 -12.72
CA GLN A 739 -31.46 -28.51 -14.15
C GLN A 739 -30.35 -28.01 -15.12
N ASN A 740 -29.35 -27.26 -14.61
CA ASN A 740 -28.16 -26.84 -15.36
C ASN A 740 -26.84 -27.45 -14.80
N SER A 741 -26.92 -28.39 -13.85
CA SER A 741 -25.77 -29.03 -13.22
C SER A 741 -25.35 -30.28 -13.98
N SER A 742 -24.12 -30.32 -14.50
CA SER A 742 -23.60 -31.43 -15.33
C SER A 742 -23.44 -32.76 -14.59
N LYS A 743 -23.59 -32.80 -13.26
CA LYS A 743 -23.74 -34.03 -12.48
C LYS A 743 -25.20 -34.51 -12.46
N HIS A 744 -26.14 -33.59 -12.30
CA HIS A 744 -27.58 -33.86 -12.20
C HIS A 744 -28.21 -34.23 -13.55
N THR A 745 -27.89 -33.48 -14.60
CA THR A 745 -28.40 -33.69 -15.97
C THR A 745 -27.82 -34.93 -16.68
N LYS A 746 -26.93 -35.68 -16.01
CA LYS A 746 -26.48 -37.02 -16.43
C LYS A 746 -27.32 -38.16 -15.85
N GLN A 747 -28.19 -37.85 -14.90
CA GLN A 747 -29.02 -38.83 -14.18
C GLN A 747 -30.51 -38.57 -14.38
N PHE A 748 -30.91 -37.28 -14.46
CA PHE A 748 -32.31 -36.88 -14.52
C PHE A 748 -32.66 -36.03 -15.75
N SER A 749 -33.88 -36.23 -16.27
CA SER A 749 -34.48 -35.40 -17.32
C SER A 749 -35.44 -34.35 -16.77
N HIS A 750 -35.67 -33.28 -17.55
CA HIS A 750 -36.52 -32.14 -17.18
C HIS A 750 -37.35 -31.67 -18.38
N PRO A 751 -38.59 -31.15 -18.23
CA PRO A 751 -39.31 -30.59 -19.36
C PRO A 751 -38.62 -29.35 -19.95
N CYS A 752 -38.48 -29.28 -21.26
CA CYS A 752 -37.92 -28.12 -21.93
C CYS A 752 -38.85 -26.90 -21.78
N PRO A 753 -38.36 -25.71 -21.36
CA PRO A 753 -39.17 -24.48 -21.28
C PRO A 753 -39.83 -24.04 -22.60
N TYR A 754 -39.41 -24.60 -23.74
CA TYR A 754 -39.95 -24.35 -25.07
C TYR A 754 -40.55 -25.60 -25.74
N SER A 755 -40.89 -26.65 -24.98
CA SER A 755 -41.76 -27.77 -25.41
C SER A 755 -41.45 -28.30 -26.84
N GLU A 756 -42.45 -28.43 -27.71
CA GLU A 756 -42.28 -28.82 -29.10
C GLU A 756 -41.57 -27.74 -29.95
N LEU A 757 -41.57 -26.48 -29.50
CA LEU A 757 -41.04 -25.30 -30.20
C LEU A 757 -39.52 -25.11 -30.06
N CYS A 758 -38.84 -25.91 -29.22
CA CYS A 758 -37.42 -25.77 -28.98
C CYS A 758 -36.59 -26.08 -30.25
N LYS A 759 -35.75 -25.13 -30.67
CA LYS A 759 -34.85 -25.26 -31.83
C LYS A 759 -33.54 -26.01 -31.54
N ARG A 760 -33.39 -26.62 -30.35
CA ARG A 760 -32.13 -27.20 -29.86
C ARG A 760 -32.19 -28.67 -29.44
N LYS A 761 -33.27 -29.39 -29.78
CA LYS A 761 -33.57 -30.75 -29.28
C LYS A 761 -32.39 -31.74 -29.31
N VAL A 762 -31.56 -31.68 -30.36
CA VAL A 762 -30.39 -32.56 -30.54
C VAL A 762 -29.21 -32.24 -29.60
N LYS A 763 -29.13 -31.01 -29.06
CA LYS A 763 -28.01 -30.54 -28.22
C LYS A 763 -28.30 -30.57 -26.71
N GLU A 764 -29.55 -30.74 -26.31
CA GLU A 764 -30.00 -30.58 -24.93
C GLU A 764 -30.68 -31.88 -24.45
N SER A 765 -30.02 -33.04 -24.63
CA SER A 765 -30.59 -34.40 -24.46
C SER A 765 -31.00 -34.81 -23.04
N HIS A 766 -30.95 -33.90 -22.08
CA HIS A 766 -31.53 -34.05 -20.74
C HIS A 766 -32.88 -33.32 -20.62
N LEU A 767 -33.33 -32.66 -21.69
CA LEU A 767 -34.64 -32.01 -21.76
C LEU A 767 -35.62 -32.86 -22.55
N THR A 768 -36.83 -33.07 -22.01
CA THR A 768 -37.93 -33.66 -22.77
C THR A 768 -38.62 -32.56 -23.59
N HIS A 769 -38.97 -32.88 -24.83
CA HIS A 769 -39.58 -31.95 -25.80
C HIS A 769 -41.04 -32.29 -26.09
N GLU A 770 -41.70 -32.87 -25.10
CA GLU A 770 -43.13 -33.16 -25.08
C GLU A 770 -43.94 -31.85 -25.11
N ARG A 771 -45.15 -31.94 -25.65
CA ARG A 771 -46.03 -30.80 -25.84
C ARG A 771 -46.72 -30.46 -24.52
N HIS A 772 -46.56 -29.23 -24.04
CA HIS A 772 -47.31 -28.76 -22.89
C HIS A 772 -48.80 -28.67 -23.27
N ASN A 773 -49.65 -29.53 -22.68
CA ASN A 773 -51.02 -29.76 -23.14
C ASN A 773 -52.02 -28.72 -22.61
N VAL A 774 -51.66 -27.44 -22.75
CA VAL A 774 -52.46 -26.28 -22.31
C VAL A 774 -53.02 -25.52 -23.51
N LEU A 775 -54.16 -24.86 -23.30
CA LEU A 775 -54.83 -24.10 -24.37
C LEU A 775 -53.97 -22.92 -24.82
N LYS A 776 -54.03 -22.59 -26.13
CA LYS A 776 -53.44 -21.32 -26.60
C LYS A 776 -54.34 -20.17 -26.11
N CYS A 777 -53.75 -19.14 -25.51
CA CYS A 777 -54.51 -17.95 -25.11
C CYS A 777 -55.19 -17.31 -26.34
N SER A 778 -56.51 -17.11 -26.27
CA SER A 778 -57.30 -16.48 -27.33
C SER A 778 -56.83 -15.06 -27.69
N LYS A 779 -56.24 -14.34 -26.73
CA LYS A 779 -55.65 -13.01 -26.93
C LYS A 779 -54.16 -13.04 -27.34
N ASP A 780 -53.48 -14.19 -27.29
CA ASP A 780 -52.09 -14.46 -27.70
C ASP A 780 -51.11 -13.26 -27.60
N LYS A 781 -50.87 -12.55 -28.72
CA LYS A 781 -49.95 -11.41 -28.82
C LYS A 781 -50.44 -10.15 -28.09
N TYR A 782 -51.75 -10.00 -27.90
CA TYR A 782 -52.40 -8.85 -27.23
C TYR A 782 -52.88 -9.17 -25.81
N CYS A 783 -52.58 -10.35 -25.28
CA CYS A 783 -52.87 -10.68 -23.89
C CYS A 783 -52.09 -9.76 -22.93
N LEU A 784 -52.81 -9.18 -21.96
CA LEU A 784 -52.26 -8.33 -20.90
C LEU A 784 -51.70 -9.15 -19.73
N GLU A 785 -52.22 -10.35 -19.49
CA GLU A 785 -51.88 -11.22 -18.34
C GLU A 785 -50.61 -12.08 -18.55
N LYS A 786 -49.73 -11.72 -19.48
CA LYS A 786 -48.50 -12.50 -19.76
C LYS A 786 -47.53 -12.57 -18.57
N ASN A 787 -47.68 -11.66 -17.61
CA ASN A 787 -46.95 -11.54 -16.35
C ASN A 787 -47.66 -12.23 -15.16
N ASN A 788 -48.92 -12.66 -15.31
CA ASN A 788 -49.64 -13.42 -14.31
C ASN A 788 -49.16 -14.89 -14.38
N PRO A 789 -48.48 -15.43 -13.34
CA PRO A 789 -47.93 -16.78 -13.40
C PRO A 789 -49.02 -17.86 -13.48
N ILE A 790 -50.22 -17.61 -12.94
CA ILE A 790 -51.36 -18.54 -13.00
C ILE A 790 -51.94 -18.57 -14.43
N HIS A 791 -52.10 -17.40 -15.07
CA HIS A 791 -52.49 -17.34 -16.49
C HIS A 791 -51.47 -18.08 -17.37
N ARG A 792 -50.16 -17.92 -17.07
CA ARG A 792 -49.07 -18.55 -17.81
C ARG A 792 -48.86 -20.05 -17.54
N ALA A 793 -49.41 -20.57 -16.44
CA ALA A 793 -49.52 -22.01 -16.24
C ALA A 793 -50.69 -22.61 -17.04
N ASN A 794 -51.81 -21.88 -17.17
CA ASN A 794 -53.02 -22.35 -17.84
C ASN A 794 -53.05 -22.11 -19.36
N TYR A 795 -52.25 -21.16 -19.89
CA TYR A 795 -52.30 -20.78 -21.31
C TYR A 795 -50.94 -20.50 -21.94
N ARG A 796 -50.74 -21.04 -23.15
CA ARG A 796 -49.53 -20.81 -23.97
C ARG A 796 -49.65 -19.66 -24.97
N HIS A 797 -48.51 -19.09 -25.33
CA HIS A 797 -48.36 -17.90 -26.19
C HIS A 797 -47.26 -18.09 -27.23
N THR A 798 -47.50 -17.70 -28.48
CA THR A 798 -46.66 -18.04 -29.65
C THR A 798 -45.27 -17.35 -29.71
N SER A 799 -44.83 -16.66 -28.65
CA SER A 799 -43.50 -16.02 -28.58
C SER A 799 -42.91 -15.96 -27.17
N LEU A 800 -43.34 -16.86 -26.28
CA LEU A 800 -42.86 -16.96 -24.89
C LEU A 800 -42.55 -18.43 -24.55
N PRO A 801 -41.81 -18.72 -23.47
CA PRO A 801 -41.71 -20.08 -22.93
C PRO A 801 -43.08 -20.66 -22.55
N ASP A 802 -43.29 -21.95 -22.84
CA ASP A 802 -44.47 -22.73 -22.44
C ASP A 802 -44.44 -23.09 -20.95
N TYR A 803 -43.26 -23.03 -20.31
CA TYR A 803 -43.08 -23.11 -18.86
C TYR A 803 -42.28 -21.89 -18.35
N LEU A 804 -42.67 -21.33 -17.21
CA LEU A 804 -41.87 -20.31 -16.53
C LEU A 804 -40.65 -20.96 -15.84
N ILE A 805 -39.51 -20.29 -15.90
CA ILE A 805 -38.25 -20.75 -15.32
C ILE A 805 -38.20 -20.34 -13.84
N LEU A 806 -37.81 -21.24 -12.92
CA LEU A 806 -37.70 -20.88 -11.51
C LEU A 806 -36.65 -19.79 -11.27
N CYS A 807 -37.04 -18.68 -10.65
CA CYS A 807 -36.16 -17.57 -10.32
C CYS A 807 -35.21 -17.97 -9.18
N ARG A 808 -33.90 -17.80 -9.35
CA ARG A 808 -32.89 -18.13 -8.34
C ARG A 808 -33.01 -17.33 -7.03
N LYS A 809 -33.72 -16.20 -7.04
CA LYS A 809 -34.03 -15.42 -5.83
C LYS A 809 -35.38 -15.77 -5.19
N GLN A 810 -36.25 -16.54 -5.87
CA GLN A 810 -37.59 -16.92 -5.41
C GLN A 810 -38.36 -15.72 -4.81
N SER A 811 -38.94 -15.87 -3.61
CA SER A 811 -39.64 -14.83 -2.86
C SER A 811 -38.79 -13.59 -2.52
N ASN A 812 -37.45 -13.71 -2.53
CA ASN A 812 -36.51 -12.61 -2.29
C ASN A 812 -36.17 -11.84 -3.60
N CYS A 813 -36.92 -12.03 -4.68
CA CYS A 813 -36.69 -11.34 -5.94
C CYS A 813 -37.42 -9.98 -6.00
N GLN A 814 -36.64 -8.90 -6.01
CA GLN A 814 -37.16 -7.53 -6.15
C GLN A 814 -37.39 -7.09 -7.61
N ASP A 815 -37.09 -7.94 -8.61
CA ASP A 815 -37.35 -7.62 -10.02
C ASP A 815 -38.84 -7.85 -10.35
N THR A 816 -39.59 -6.75 -10.39
CA THR A 816 -41.00 -6.73 -10.76
C THR A 816 -41.23 -6.49 -12.26
N SER A 817 -40.17 -6.35 -13.06
CA SER A 817 -40.25 -5.91 -14.45
C SER A 817 -41.03 -6.90 -15.34
N LEU A 818 -41.74 -6.37 -16.33
CA LEU A 818 -42.47 -7.18 -17.31
C LEU A 818 -41.54 -8.21 -18.00
N LYS A 819 -40.31 -7.79 -18.35
CA LYS A 819 -39.30 -8.60 -19.03
C LYS A 819 -38.85 -9.81 -18.19
N HIS A 820 -38.84 -9.68 -16.87
CA HIS A 820 -38.55 -10.74 -15.92
C HIS A 820 -39.78 -11.61 -15.64
N ARG A 821 -40.92 -10.99 -15.29
CA ARG A 821 -42.20 -11.67 -14.98
C ARG A 821 -42.77 -12.52 -16.12
N ILE A 822 -42.49 -12.21 -17.40
CA ILE A 822 -42.89 -13.07 -18.53
C ILE A 822 -41.98 -14.30 -18.74
N LYS A 823 -40.88 -14.44 -17.98
CA LYS A 823 -39.93 -15.55 -18.09
C LYS A 823 -39.77 -16.35 -16.80
N TYR A 824 -39.87 -15.70 -15.65
CA TYR A 824 -39.51 -16.28 -14.36
C TYR A 824 -40.67 -16.37 -13.37
N PHE A 825 -40.67 -17.47 -12.63
CA PHE A 825 -41.60 -17.83 -11.57
C PHE A 825 -40.90 -17.77 -10.20
N HIS A 826 -41.60 -17.35 -9.15
CA HIS A 826 -41.00 -17.04 -7.84
C HIS A 826 -41.43 -17.99 -6.71
N GLY A 827 -42.33 -18.93 -7.00
CA GLY A 827 -42.91 -19.84 -6.01
C GLY A 827 -44.41 -19.60 -5.76
N GLU A 828 -45.08 -18.83 -6.62
CA GLU A 828 -46.51 -18.56 -6.50
C GLU A 828 -47.34 -19.86 -6.56
N THR A 829 -48.24 -20.08 -5.59
CA THR A 829 -49.03 -21.31 -5.52
C THR A 829 -49.96 -21.44 -6.73
N LEU A 830 -49.60 -22.31 -7.68
CA LEU A 830 -50.43 -22.61 -8.83
C LEU A 830 -51.59 -23.53 -8.40
N PRO A 831 -52.86 -23.24 -8.80
CA PRO A 831 -53.93 -24.20 -8.62
C PRO A 831 -53.63 -25.45 -9.45
N LEU A 832 -53.66 -26.62 -8.81
CA LEU A 832 -53.42 -27.90 -9.47
C LEU A 832 -54.53 -28.17 -10.50
N ILE A 833 -54.15 -28.16 -11.78
CA ILE A 833 -55.00 -28.60 -12.89
C ILE A 833 -55.21 -30.12 -12.75
N LYS A 834 -56.46 -30.58 -12.93
CA LYS A 834 -56.82 -32.00 -13.06
C LYS A 834 -56.76 -32.45 -14.51
#